data_AF-A0A5S3TLP3-F1
#
_entry.id   AF-A0A5S3TLP3-F1
#
_cell.length_a   1.000
_cell.length_b   1.000
_cell.length_c   1.000
_cell.angle_alpha   90.00
_cell.angle_beta   90.00
_cell.angle_gamma   90.00
#
_symmetry.space_group_name_H-M   'P 1'
#
loop_
_entity.id
_entity.type
_entity.pdbx_description
1 polymer ?
#
loop_
_entity_poly.entity_id
_entity_poly.type
_entity_poly.pdbx_seq_one_letter_code
_entity_poly.pdbx_strand_id
1 'polypeptide(L)'
;MKFSKIAAALALATISTGALAGGPLYIHEPTMQPYKWDTSKGSIPVWTDGGQLIKDKDGNDVETFTVLEKGTVFNVDVTLPDGTVIPAYTELDRDYTFLTIEQANKVTANAVKEWSDVETSTFEMSVQGTIFEKTGIADVTAENVDQIYGVENGYGFWVNYDTDGSILENYFGVPRSAVLGIAFPEWADEETGEIIEATALMNGWFVDISDTDGTQVGGVFTHEFGHAINMSHSQANGHLVYMSASYSPQYDGVPGCEGVTKFTSSSMLDYSAIETMFPFINVRGSAGANQHTINVKDDIVNISDLYPTAQYQSQFGSIQGKLLTKEGVEYSGVNLIARNLDNPYEDVISQQSGNMTQGRIGPDGSFTINGLTPGARYALYTQEINAGGYPTQQTNILSEAEYWNDNESANPGIDNACAMTEIVVSAGETKQLEMYFNGYQDGIQYTPLISAFVMDHAKNGKKALGTTSSGIPFLYDSATNSFDTLVSPDGYALLSSTSTAMNKTATKAAITAHFNDNGVMQGGVWDINSGKVSMLEDLTGNSCSLSSQQGQSSHSIWDMDDDGKLIVGTTRFPYDGSNRCAEGEAARSVGMPTVWDANTGKASVLPGTQMVDRSYGSGKEIAIMNGDEQIRRTAWARADRISGNGETITGSTNGFTQIAWVNGELVDTYTEFGAIDNSVISENGRYVAFGAIENRRPAGVKVWDTVTNTTQKIGSLRWCDNIPAISFWTNYCDLGYSHEELVELGFGLPSVMVLDANEDLSMITGRAGSPLSGGFVGAIYLKDIGWMSSAEFFAKQGVTEAKGLLTDNMFGLSADGSEIMAGIAGAVLSIEIDANKAFVCDNGRDRELSFPKQVVDAVSAGAEFGRCAHIND
;
A
#
# COMPACT_ATOMS: atom_id res chain seq x y z
N MET A 1 18.26 -33.27 15.80
CA MET A 1 18.74 -32.63 14.56
C MET A 1 18.49 -31.16 14.75
N LYS A 2 19.51 -30.39 15.13
CA LYS A 2 19.45 -28.92 15.23
C LYS A 2 19.57 -28.39 13.79
N PHE A 3 18.46 -28.09 13.15
CA PHE A 3 18.42 -27.39 11.87
C PHE A 3 18.08 -25.93 12.18
N SER A 4 18.93 -24.97 11.78
CA SER A 4 18.69 -23.54 11.96
C SER A 4 17.46 -23.12 11.14
N LYS A 5 16.33 -22.86 11.81
CA LYS A 5 15.16 -22.21 11.20
C LYS A 5 15.45 -20.72 10.89
N ILE A 6 16.40 -20.11 11.61
CA ILE A 6 16.68 -18.67 11.55
C ILE A 6 17.46 -18.31 10.27
N ALA A 7 18.47 -19.10 9.88
CA ALA A 7 19.18 -18.91 8.62
C ALA A 7 18.27 -19.15 7.38
N ALA A 8 17.29 -20.06 7.48
CA ALA A 8 16.32 -20.30 6.41
C ALA A 8 15.31 -19.16 6.22
N ALA A 9 15.05 -18.35 7.26
CA ALA A 9 14.15 -17.19 7.18
C ALA A 9 14.78 -16.01 6.41
N LEU A 10 16.11 -15.86 6.44
CA LEU A 10 16.84 -14.85 5.66
C LEU A 10 16.66 -15.02 4.15
N ALA A 11 16.57 -16.26 3.65
CA ALA A 11 16.36 -16.53 2.23
C ALA A 11 14.94 -16.15 1.73
N LEU A 12 13.97 -15.99 2.64
CA LEU A 12 12.59 -15.63 2.32
C LEU A 12 12.28 -14.15 2.54
N ALA A 13 13.03 -13.44 3.39
CA ALA A 13 12.80 -12.03 3.73
C ALA A 13 13.45 -11.01 2.77
N THR A 14 14.43 -11.42 1.95
CA THR A 14 15.24 -10.51 1.13
C THR A 14 14.71 -10.24 -0.30
N ILE A 15 13.49 -10.70 -0.65
CA ILE A 15 12.89 -10.46 -1.96
C ILE A 15 11.93 -9.26 -1.91
N SER A 16 12.45 -8.06 -1.62
CA SER A 16 11.73 -6.82 -1.96
C SER A 16 12.71 -5.68 -2.25
N THR A 17 12.41 -4.88 -3.26
CA THR A 17 13.32 -3.87 -3.84
C THR A 17 13.40 -2.63 -2.96
N GLY A 18 14.46 -2.53 -2.17
CA GLY A 18 14.87 -1.36 -1.39
C GLY A 18 15.98 -1.73 -0.42
N ALA A 19 16.88 -0.80 -0.10
CA ALA A 19 17.84 -0.95 0.99
C ALA A 19 17.05 -1.04 2.31
N LEU A 20 16.74 -2.26 2.75
CA LEU A 20 16.01 -2.56 3.97
C LEU A 20 16.94 -3.35 4.88
N ALA A 21 17.35 -2.76 6.01
CA ALA A 21 17.69 -3.57 7.16
C ALA A 21 16.37 -4.26 7.58
N GLY A 22 16.39 -5.57 7.73
CA GLY A 22 15.25 -6.36 8.17
C GLY A 22 15.71 -7.19 9.35
N GLY A 23 15.82 -6.60 10.53
CA GLY A 23 16.09 -7.34 11.76
C GLY A 23 14.77 -7.70 12.45
N PRO A 24 14.26 -8.92 12.30
CA PRO A 24 13.06 -9.34 13.00
C PRO A 24 13.39 -9.59 14.48
N LEU A 25 12.47 -9.22 15.37
CA LEU A 25 12.41 -9.81 16.71
C LEU A 25 12.18 -11.32 16.53
N TYR A 26 13.10 -12.17 16.96
CA TYR A 26 12.90 -13.61 16.91
C TYR A 26 12.10 -14.04 18.14
N ILE A 27 10.95 -14.68 17.91
CA ILE A 27 10.06 -15.20 18.95
C ILE A 27 10.18 -16.72 19.04
N HIS A 28 10.40 -17.22 20.26
CA HIS A 28 10.37 -18.63 20.58
C HIS A 28 8.92 -19.13 20.59
N GLU A 29 8.52 -19.79 19.50
CA GLU A 29 7.13 -20.20 19.23
C GLU A 29 6.43 -20.92 20.40
N PRO A 30 7.08 -21.84 21.16
CA PRO A 30 6.42 -22.52 22.28
C PRO A 30 5.99 -21.59 23.43
N THR A 31 6.74 -20.51 23.68
CA THR A 31 6.46 -19.59 24.80
C THR A 31 5.90 -18.25 24.35
N MET A 32 5.97 -17.92 23.05
CA MET A 32 5.67 -16.60 22.49
C MET A 32 6.44 -15.48 23.21
N GLN A 33 7.69 -15.76 23.57
CA GLN A 33 8.62 -14.79 24.15
C GLN A 33 9.83 -14.62 23.22
N PRO A 34 10.49 -13.45 23.21
CA PRO A 34 11.73 -13.27 22.47
C PRO A 34 12.79 -14.30 22.87
N TYR A 35 13.60 -14.76 21.91
CA TYR A 35 14.86 -15.42 22.24
C TYR A 35 15.76 -14.45 23.01
N LYS A 36 16.51 -14.94 23.99
CA LYS A 36 17.36 -14.10 24.85
C LYS A 36 18.68 -14.76 25.17
N TRP A 37 19.73 -13.95 25.32
CA TRP A 37 20.99 -14.39 25.90
C TRP A 37 20.84 -14.72 27.40
N ASP A 38 21.49 -15.79 27.88
CA ASP A 38 21.61 -16.05 29.32
C ASP A 38 22.71 -15.17 29.94
N THR A 39 22.30 -14.02 30.47
CA THR A 39 23.19 -13.06 31.14
C THR A 39 23.77 -13.56 32.47
N SER A 40 23.28 -14.69 33.02
CA SER A 40 23.85 -15.28 34.24
C SER A 40 25.22 -15.94 34.01
N LYS A 41 25.58 -16.19 32.74
CA LYS A 41 26.88 -16.73 32.32
C LYS A 41 28.02 -15.68 32.31
N GLY A 42 27.70 -14.42 32.62
CA GLY A 42 28.61 -13.29 32.56
C GLY A 42 28.54 -12.57 31.20
N SER A 43 29.54 -11.73 30.94
CA SER A 43 29.62 -10.95 29.70
C SER A 43 29.68 -11.87 28.47
N ILE A 44 28.84 -11.57 27.46
CA ILE A 44 28.83 -12.28 26.18
C ILE A 44 30.14 -11.97 25.45
N PRO A 45 30.95 -12.98 25.10
CA PRO A 45 32.23 -12.76 24.44
C PRO A 45 32.04 -12.38 22.97
N VAL A 46 32.74 -11.34 22.54
CA VAL A 46 32.72 -10.83 21.16
C VAL A 46 34.07 -11.11 20.49
N TRP A 47 34.04 -11.63 19.26
CA TRP A 47 35.23 -11.89 18.44
C TRP A 47 35.14 -11.18 17.10
N THR A 48 36.23 -10.49 16.74
CA THR A 48 36.29 -9.70 15.52
C THR A 48 37.15 -10.37 14.46
N ASP A 49 36.74 -10.22 13.21
CA ASP A 49 37.50 -10.61 12.04
C ASP A 49 38.79 -9.79 11.88
N GLY A 50 39.77 -10.37 11.16
CA GLY A 50 41.04 -9.73 10.83
C GLY A 50 41.00 -8.96 9.50
N GLY A 51 39.96 -9.14 8.69
CA GLY A 51 39.74 -8.44 7.42
C GLY A 51 40.80 -8.70 6.35
N GLN A 52 40.64 -8.05 5.19
CA GLN A 52 41.46 -8.34 4.03
C GLN A 52 42.90 -7.81 4.19
N LEU A 53 43.88 -8.62 3.78
CA LEU A 53 45.27 -8.19 3.64
C LEU A 53 45.51 -7.52 2.27
N ILE A 54 45.84 -6.23 2.28
CA ILE A 54 46.28 -5.50 1.07
C ILE A 54 47.71 -4.98 1.21
N LYS A 55 48.36 -4.70 0.07
CA LYS A 55 49.75 -4.21 0.03
C LYS A 55 49.83 -2.70 0.20
N ASP A 56 50.61 -2.24 1.17
CA ASP A 56 50.94 -0.81 1.32
C ASP A 56 51.93 -0.33 0.24
N LYS A 57 52.29 0.97 0.28
CA LYS A 57 53.24 1.59 -0.66
C LYS A 57 54.66 1.00 -0.59
N ASP A 58 55.00 0.37 0.53
CA ASP A 58 56.30 -0.22 0.80
C ASP A 58 56.30 -1.75 0.56
N GLY A 59 55.16 -2.34 0.20
CA GLY A 59 54.96 -3.75 -0.10
C GLY A 59 54.64 -4.64 1.10
N ASN A 60 54.33 -4.06 2.26
CA ASN A 60 53.92 -4.79 3.47
C ASN A 60 52.43 -5.14 3.41
N ASP A 61 52.04 -6.25 4.03
CA ASP A 61 50.62 -6.62 4.21
C ASP A 61 49.99 -5.80 5.33
N VAL A 62 48.79 -5.25 5.08
CA VAL A 62 48.02 -4.45 6.03
C VAL A 62 46.58 -4.97 6.09
N GLU A 63 46.15 -5.35 7.29
CA GLU A 63 44.78 -5.72 7.63
C GLU A 63 43.84 -4.52 7.47
N THR A 64 42.83 -4.67 6.63
CA THR A 64 42.00 -3.58 6.14
C THR A 64 40.53 -3.91 6.23
N PHE A 65 39.72 -2.95 6.70
CA PHE A 65 38.27 -3.02 6.73
C PHE A 65 37.64 -2.37 5.48
N THR A 66 38.19 -1.24 5.02
CA THR A 66 37.72 -0.56 3.80
C THR A 66 38.87 -0.35 2.83
N VAL A 67 38.69 -0.83 1.60
CA VAL A 67 39.66 -0.67 0.51
C VAL A 67 39.15 0.37 -0.50
N LEU A 68 39.99 1.34 -0.85
CA LEU A 68 39.78 2.14 -2.06
C LEU A 68 40.41 1.40 -3.24
N GLU A 69 39.56 0.95 -4.15
CA GLU A 69 39.97 0.13 -5.30
C GLU A 69 40.82 0.94 -6.29
N LYS A 70 41.88 0.31 -6.80
CA LYS A 70 42.73 0.83 -7.88
C LYS A 70 41.91 1.28 -9.08
N GLY A 71 42.28 2.43 -9.66
CA GLY A 71 41.60 3.02 -10.82
C GLY A 71 40.42 3.92 -10.45
N THR A 72 40.03 3.96 -9.18
CA THR A 72 39.00 4.90 -8.69
C THR A 72 39.50 6.34 -8.77
N VAL A 73 38.59 7.29 -9.03
CA VAL A 73 38.87 8.73 -9.04
C VAL A 73 37.85 9.44 -8.15
N PHE A 74 38.33 10.15 -7.13
CA PHE A 74 37.48 10.96 -6.25
C PHE A 74 37.46 12.42 -6.70
N ASN A 75 36.35 13.12 -6.50
CA ASN A 75 36.23 14.55 -6.78
C ASN A 75 36.61 15.44 -5.57
N VAL A 76 37.16 14.84 -4.52
CA VAL A 76 37.60 15.47 -3.27
C VAL A 76 38.98 14.97 -2.90
N ASP A 77 39.71 15.74 -2.08
CA ASP A 77 40.95 15.27 -1.49
C ASP A 77 40.64 14.16 -0.47
N VAL A 78 41.36 13.03 -0.55
CA VAL A 78 41.18 11.90 0.36
C VAL A 78 42.38 11.83 1.31
N THR A 79 42.13 11.80 2.61
CA THR A 79 43.19 11.60 3.62
C THR A 79 43.18 10.16 4.09
N LEU A 80 44.31 9.46 3.91
CA LEU A 80 44.50 8.08 4.35
C LEU A 80 44.85 8.01 5.85
N PRO A 81 44.72 6.83 6.50
CA PRO A 81 45.06 6.65 7.92
C PRO A 81 46.49 7.06 8.32
N ASP A 82 47.45 6.99 7.39
CA ASP A 82 48.84 7.39 7.62
C ASP A 82 49.07 8.91 7.46
N GLY A 83 48.01 9.68 7.19
CA GLY A 83 48.03 11.13 6.95
C GLY A 83 48.39 11.52 5.51
N THR A 84 48.60 10.55 4.61
CA THR A 84 48.82 10.83 3.18
C THR A 84 47.55 11.42 2.57
N VAL A 85 47.70 12.53 1.83
CA VAL A 85 46.60 13.14 1.09
C VAL A 85 46.71 12.76 -0.39
N ILE A 86 45.66 12.15 -0.92
CA ILE A 86 45.44 11.90 -2.34
C ILE A 86 44.62 13.07 -2.90
N PRO A 87 45.17 13.91 -3.79
CA PRO A 87 44.42 15.05 -4.33
C PRO A 87 43.21 14.64 -5.15
N ALA A 88 42.18 15.48 -5.16
CA ALA A 88 41.01 15.33 -6.03
C ALA A 88 41.41 15.12 -7.50
N TYR A 89 40.65 14.29 -8.20
CA TYR A 89 40.85 13.90 -9.60
C TYR A 89 42.13 13.11 -9.89
N THR A 90 42.77 12.55 -8.85
CA THR A 90 43.87 11.59 -8.99
C THR A 90 43.31 10.19 -9.12
N GLU A 91 43.71 9.47 -10.16
CA GLU A 91 43.41 8.04 -10.32
C GLU A 91 44.30 7.22 -9.38
N LEU A 92 43.69 6.33 -8.58
CA LEU A 92 44.43 5.46 -7.68
C LEU A 92 45.30 4.45 -8.47
N ASP A 93 46.59 4.41 -8.21
CA ASP A 93 47.56 3.55 -8.90
C ASP A 93 47.64 2.11 -8.34
N ARG A 94 47.10 1.91 -7.14
CA ARG A 94 46.99 0.65 -6.40
C ARG A 94 45.76 0.71 -5.48
N ASP A 95 45.50 -0.39 -4.77
CA ASP A 95 44.52 -0.42 -3.69
C ASP A 95 45.07 0.30 -2.45
N TYR A 96 44.21 1.05 -1.76
CA TYR A 96 44.56 1.81 -0.57
C TYR A 96 43.69 1.41 0.61
N THR A 97 44.29 1.23 1.78
CA THR A 97 43.56 1.11 3.05
C THR A 97 42.94 2.46 3.39
N PHE A 98 41.60 2.52 3.46
CA PHE A 98 40.87 3.70 3.92
C PHE A 98 40.57 3.64 5.41
N LEU A 99 39.95 2.53 5.86
CA LEU A 99 39.78 2.22 7.28
C LEU A 99 40.55 0.95 7.61
N THR A 100 41.39 1.02 8.64
CA THR A 100 42.14 -0.13 9.16
C THR A 100 41.27 -1.02 10.03
N ILE A 101 41.72 -2.25 10.26
CA ILE A 101 41.04 -3.15 11.20
C ILE A 101 41.16 -2.68 12.64
N GLU A 102 42.22 -1.94 12.99
CA GLU A 102 42.31 -1.27 14.28
C GLU A 102 41.19 -0.22 14.45
N GLN A 103 40.87 0.55 13.39
CA GLN A 103 39.76 1.50 13.42
C GLN A 103 38.41 0.77 13.53
N ALA A 104 38.17 -0.26 12.71
CA ALA A 104 36.95 -1.06 12.80
C ALA A 104 36.77 -1.71 14.18
N ASN A 105 37.83 -2.23 14.79
CA ASN A 105 37.80 -2.80 16.14
C ASN A 105 37.50 -1.76 17.22
N LYS A 106 37.94 -0.50 17.05
CA LYS A 106 37.54 0.59 17.95
C LYS A 106 36.04 0.91 17.81
N VAL A 107 35.53 0.93 16.58
CA VAL A 107 34.09 1.12 16.32
C VAL A 107 33.26 -0.02 16.94
N THR A 108 33.69 -1.27 16.74
CA THR A 108 33.09 -2.46 17.38
C THR A 108 33.11 -2.36 18.91
N ALA A 109 34.25 -1.99 19.50
CA ALA A 109 34.37 -1.84 20.95
C ALA A 109 33.45 -0.74 21.49
N ASN A 110 33.27 0.36 20.75
CA ASN A 110 32.34 1.42 21.12
C ASN A 110 30.89 0.94 21.04
N ALA A 111 30.48 0.28 19.96
CA ALA A 111 29.13 -0.27 19.81
C ALA A 111 28.81 -1.31 20.91
N VAL A 112 29.78 -2.16 21.26
CA VAL A 112 29.68 -3.10 22.39
C VAL A 112 29.45 -2.36 23.70
N LYS A 113 30.22 -1.29 23.93
CA LYS A 113 30.12 -0.48 25.15
C LYS A 113 28.76 0.21 25.24
N GLU A 114 28.26 0.81 24.17
CA GLU A 114 26.99 1.55 24.16
C GLU A 114 25.81 0.67 24.63
N TRP A 115 25.71 -0.58 24.16
CA TRP A 115 24.69 -1.51 24.64
C TRP A 115 24.95 -2.04 26.06
N SER A 116 26.22 -2.22 26.44
CA SER A 116 26.60 -2.76 27.76
C SER A 116 26.50 -1.74 28.90
N ASP A 117 26.54 -0.45 28.59
CA ASP A 117 26.51 0.63 29.57
C ASP A 117 25.07 1.07 29.93
N VAL A 118 24.05 0.44 29.35
CA VAL A 118 22.65 0.75 29.68
C VAL A 118 22.33 0.29 31.11
N GLU A 119 22.31 1.23 32.05
CA GLU A 119 22.19 0.96 33.49
C GLU A 119 20.94 0.16 33.91
N THR A 120 19.87 0.23 33.12
CA THR A 120 18.61 -0.47 33.37
C THR A 120 18.59 -1.91 32.84
N SER A 121 19.63 -2.32 32.12
CA SER A 121 19.79 -3.65 31.53
C SER A 121 20.83 -4.49 32.29
N THR A 122 20.62 -5.82 32.35
CA THR A 122 21.63 -6.78 32.83
C THR A 122 22.53 -7.31 31.72
N PHE A 123 22.32 -6.85 30.49
CA PHE A 123 23.07 -7.29 29.33
C PHE A 123 24.48 -6.68 29.33
N GLU A 124 25.50 -7.50 29.06
CA GLU A 124 26.90 -7.05 28.99
C GLU A 124 27.62 -7.85 27.91
N MET A 125 28.36 -7.17 27.03
CA MET A 125 29.24 -7.75 26.01
C MET A 125 30.67 -7.30 26.24
N SER A 126 31.64 -8.11 25.83
CA SER A 126 33.06 -7.74 25.88
C SER A 126 33.85 -8.31 24.72
N VAL A 127 34.68 -7.48 24.10
CA VAL A 127 35.61 -7.93 23.06
C VAL A 127 36.72 -8.76 23.70
N GLN A 128 36.81 -10.04 23.32
CA GLN A 128 37.70 -11.02 23.95
C GLN A 128 38.90 -11.43 23.09
N GLY A 129 38.88 -11.16 21.78
CA GLY A 129 39.94 -11.58 20.86
C GLY A 129 39.45 -11.59 19.42
N THR A 130 40.13 -12.35 18.57
CA THR A 130 39.82 -12.43 17.13
C THR A 130 39.19 -13.77 16.74
N ILE A 131 38.51 -13.79 15.59
CA ILE A 131 37.99 -15.03 14.98
C ILE A 131 39.15 -16.01 14.74
N PHE A 132 40.30 -15.52 14.29
CA PHE A 132 41.50 -16.34 14.08
C PHE A 132 41.94 -17.14 15.31
N GLU A 133 41.89 -16.54 16.50
CA GLU A 133 42.27 -17.23 17.74
C GLU A 133 41.32 -18.38 18.10
N LYS A 134 40.08 -18.32 17.61
CA LYS A 134 39.04 -19.34 17.87
C LYS A 134 38.97 -20.41 16.79
N THR A 135 39.06 -20.01 15.53
CA THR A 135 38.76 -20.87 14.38
C THR A 135 39.98 -21.13 13.50
N GLY A 136 41.04 -20.32 13.62
CA GLY A 136 42.19 -20.31 12.71
C GLY A 136 41.95 -19.59 11.39
N ILE A 137 40.80 -18.93 11.21
CA ILE A 137 40.45 -18.15 10.02
C ILE A 137 40.87 -16.70 10.24
N ALA A 138 41.82 -16.22 9.43
CA ALA A 138 42.39 -14.88 9.59
C ALA A 138 41.49 -13.77 9.02
N ASP A 139 40.85 -14.07 7.89
CA ASP A 139 39.98 -13.16 7.15
C ASP A 139 38.76 -13.96 6.68
N VAL A 140 37.56 -13.49 7.04
CA VAL A 140 36.31 -14.12 6.62
C VAL A 140 35.90 -13.53 5.27
N THR A 141 35.72 -14.41 4.28
CA THR A 141 35.48 -14.06 2.87
C THR A 141 34.32 -14.87 2.33
N ALA A 142 33.76 -14.48 1.18
CA ALA A 142 32.71 -15.25 0.51
C ALA A 142 33.06 -16.72 0.27
N GLU A 143 34.35 -17.07 0.11
CA GLU A 143 34.79 -18.45 -0.10
C GLU A 143 34.83 -19.30 1.17
N ASN A 144 34.94 -18.68 2.35
CA ASN A 144 35.13 -19.40 3.61
C ASN A 144 34.06 -19.11 4.67
N VAL A 145 33.15 -18.16 4.44
CA VAL A 145 32.12 -17.71 5.40
C VAL A 145 31.20 -18.84 5.88
N ASP A 146 30.98 -19.88 5.06
CA ASP A 146 30.25 -21.09 5.46
C ASP A 146 30.91 -21.87 6.61
N GLN A 147 32.20 -21.64 6.88
CA GLN A 147 32.90 -22.20 8.04
C GLN A 147 32.63 -21.42 9.34
N ILE A 148 31.98 -20.25 9.23
CA ILE A 148 31.41 -19.51 10.36
C ILE A 148 29.91 -19.82 10.41
N TYR A 149 29.14 -19.49 9.36
CA TYR A 149 27.67 -19.57 9.38
C TYR A 149 27.07 -20.98 9.23
N GLY A 150 27.85 -21.93 8.71
CA GLY A 150 27.41 -23.30 8.49
C GLY A 150 27.59 -24.21 9.72
N VAL A 151 28.15 -23.70 10.82
CA VAL A 151 28.54 -24.47 12.00
C VAL A 151 28.24 -23.71 13.30
N GLU A 152 27.92 -24.43 14.38
CA GLU A 152 27.79 -23.86 15.73
C GLU A 152 29.21 -23.68 16.31
N ASN A 153 29.72 -22.44 16.37
CA ASN A 153 31.04 -22.08 16.89
C ASN A 153 31.07 -21.92 18.43
N GLY A 154 29.88 -21.88 19.05
CA GLY A 154 29.69 -21.89 20.50
C GLY A 154 29.30 -20.52 21.07
N TYR A 155 29.21 -20.44 22.39
CA TYR A 155 28.59 -19.31 23.07
C TYR A 155 29.30 -17.97 22.84
N GLY A 156 28.73 -17.09 22.00
CA GLY A 156 29.18 -15.70 21.83
C GLY A 156 28.83 -15.05 20.48
N PHE A 157 29.42 -13.88 20.24
CA PHE A 157 29.06 -12.96 19.16
C PHE A 157 30.21 -12.76 18.17
N TRP A 158 29.97 -13.03 16.88
CA TRP A 158 30.97 -13.01 15.81
C TRP A 158 30.78 -11.81 14.89
N VAL A 159 31.77 -10.91 14.85
CA VAL A 159 31.74 -9.70 14.01
C VAL A 159 32.65 -9.91 12.80
N ASN A 160 32.04 -10.08 11.64
CA ASN A 160 32.68 -10.33 10.35
C ASN A 160 32.79 -9.02 9.55
N TYR A 161 33.94 -8.80 8.92
CA TYR A 161 34.27 -7.56 8.22
C TYR A 161 34.28 -7.79 6.70
N ASP A 162 33.16 -7.53 6.03
CA ASP A 162 33.01 -7.71 4.58
C ASP A 162 33.69 -6.56 3.82
N THR A 163 35.01 -6.69 3.66
CA THR A 163 35.88 -5.58 3.22
C THR A 163 35.51 -5.05 1.83
N ASP A 164 35.10 -5.94 0.92
CA ASP A 164 34.75 -5.63 -0.45
C ASP A 164 33.26 -5.83 -0.76
N GLY A 165 32.44 -6.22 0.22
CA GLY A 165 31.02 -6.49 0.03
C GLY A 165 30.73 -7.82 -0.67
N SER A 166 31.74 -8.68 -0.86
CA SER A 166 31.59 -9.94 -1.58
C SER A 166 30.78 -10.98 -0.80
N ILE A 167 30.78 -10.94 0.54
CA ILE A 167 29.92 -11.83 1.33
C ILE A 167 28.45 -11.46 1.07
N LEU A 168 28.10 -10.18 1.06
CA LEU A 168 26.76 -9.74 0.70
C LEU A 168 26.33 -10.20 -0.70
N GLU A 169 27.15 -9.96 -1.72
CA GLU A 169 26.79 -10.27 -3.12
C GLU A 169 26.82 -11.76 -3.43
N ASN A 170 27.85 -12.48 -3.00
CA ASN A 170 28.09 -13.86 -3.42
C ASN A 170 27.44 -14.89 -2.49
N TYR A 171 27.33 -14.59 -1.20
CA TYR A 171 26.76 -15.50 -0.21
C TYR A 171 25.27 -15.23 0.03
N PHE A 172 24.91 -14.00 0.39
CA PHE A 172 23.52 -13.63 0.67
C PHE A 172 22.71 -13.29 -0.59
N GLY A 173 23.36 -13.05 -1.73
CA GLY A 173 22.70 -12.69 -2.97
C GLY A 173 22.07 -11.28 -2.94
N VAL A 174 22.54 -10.40 -2.05
CA VAL A 174 22.04 -9.03 -1.89
C VAL A 174 23.07 -8.02 -2.39
N PRO A 175 22.67 -6.88 -2.97
CA PRO A 175 23.62 -5.92 -3.50
C PRO A 175 24.44 -5.25 -2.38
N ARG A 176 25.78 -5.29 -2.44
CA ARG A 176 26.66 -4.53 -1.51
C ARG A 176 26.45 -3.01 -1.56
N SER A 177 25.78 -2.52 -2.61
CA SER A 177 25.40 -1.11 -2.76
C SER A 177 24.04 -0.75 -2.14
N ALA A 178 23.33 -1.73 -1.56
CA ALA A 178 22.01 -1.54 -0.95
C ALA A 178 21.93 -2.01 0.50
N VAL A 179 22.93 -2.72 1.04
CA VAL A 179 22.92 -3.26 2.40
C VAL A 179 24.13 -2.72 3.16
N LEU A 180 23.90 -2.07 4.30
CA LEU A 180 24.96 -1.45 5.13
C LEU A 180 25.60 -2.47 6.09
N GLY A 181 24.81 -3.43 6.56
CA GLY A 181 25.22 -4.52 7.44
C GLY A 181 24.10 -5.55 7.56
N ILE A 182 24.40 -6.67 8.20
CA ILE A 182 23.43 -7.70 8.56
C ILE A 182 23.81 -8.28 9.92
N ALA A 183 22.87 -8.36 10.86
CA ALA A 183 23.08 -9.08 12.11
C ALA A 183 21.84 -9.82 12.59
N PHE A 184 22.07 -10.95 13.28
CA PHE A 184 21.00 -11.81 13.80
C PHE A 184 21.53 -12.83 14.81
N PRO A 185 20.68 -13.33 15.74
CA PRO A 185 20.93 -14.56 16.48
C PRO A 185 21.00 -15.74 15.50
N GLU A 186 22.11 -16.45 15.49
CA GLU A 186 22.39 -17.51 14.52
C GLU A 186 21.98 -18.89 15.05
N TRP A 187 22.34 -19.18 16.30
CA TRP A 187 22.03 -20.43 16.98
C TRP A 187 21.37 -20.19 18.32
N ALA A 188 20.32 -20.95 18.61
CA ALA A 188 19.61 -20.92 19.87
C ALA A 188 19.27 -22.33 20.36
N ASP A 189 19.06 -22.45 21.67
CA ASP A 189 18.44 -23.62 22.27
C ASP A 189 16.92 -23.53 22.11
N GLU A 190 16.39 -24.31 21.17
CA GLU A 190 14.96 -24.37 20.85
C GLU A 190 14.08 -25.00 21.95
N GLU A 191 14.67 -25.57 23.01
CA GLU A 191 13.89 -26.01 24.17
C GLU A 191 13.65 -24.87 25.17
N THR A 192 14.59 -23.93 25.26
CA THR A 192 14.60 -22.88 26.28
C THR A 192 14.37 -21.47 25.73
N GLY A 193 14.59 -21.26 24.42
CA GLY A 193 14.64 -19.95 23.80
C GLY A 193 15.95 -19.19 24.06
N GLU A 194 17.00 -19.86 24.55
CA GLU A 194 18.28 -19.20 24.85
C GLU A 194 19.12 -18.99 23.59
N ILE A 195 19.60 -17.78 23.34
CA ILE A 195 20.56 -17.49 22.27
C ILE A 195 21.93 -18.05 22.70
N ILE A 196 22.53 -18.84 21.82
CA ILE A 196 23.86 -19.41 21.98
C ILE A 196 24.86 -18.59 21.18
N GLU A 197 24.53 -18.23 19.95
CA GLU A 197 25.46 -17.63 19.02
C GLU A 197 24.76 -16.58 18.17
N ALA A 198 25.43 -15.46 17.91
CA ALA A 198 24.96 -14.44 16.98
C ALA A 198 26.10 -13.99 16.08
N THR A 199 25.72 -13.37 14.97
CA THR A 199 26.64 -12.88 13.95
C THR A 199 26.28 -11.44 13.59
N ALA A 200 27.29 -10.64 13.27
CA ALA A 200 27.15 -9.37 12.58
C ALA A 200 28.13 -9.31 11.41
N LEU A 201 27.67 -8.89 10.23
CA LEU A 201 28.43 -8.69 9.02
C LEU A 201 28.42 -7.20 8.66
N MET A 202 29.57 -6.55 8.75
CA MET A 202 29.70 -5.11 8.50
C MET A 202 30.23 -4.87 7.09
N ASN A 203 29.54 -4.07 6.29
CA ASN A 203 29.94 -3.80 4.91
C ASN A 203 31.03 -2.72 4.84
N GLY A 204 32.27 -3.16 4.67
CA GLY A 204 33.44 -2.29 4.52
C GLY A 204 33.44 -1.50 3.21
N TRP A 205 32.72 -1.96 2.18
CA TRP A 205 32.63 -1.30 0.87
C TRP A 205 31.76 -0.04 0.88
N PHE A 206 30.76 0.04 1.77
CA PHE A 206 29.79 1.15 1.80
C PHE A 206 30.17 2.27 2.78
N VAL A 207 31.44 2.39 3.15
CA VAL A 207 31.93 3.50 3.98
C VAL A 207 32.07 4.77 3.14
N ASP A 208 31.51 5.88 3.61
CA ASP A 208 31.65 7.16 2.91
C ASP A 208 33.09 7.68 3.00
N ILE A 209 33.59 8.27 1.91
CA ILE A 209 34.97 8.77 1.83
C ILE A 209 35.26 9.92 2.80
N SER A 210 34.23 10.55 3.36
CA SER A 210 34.36 11.55 4.42
C SER A 210 34.50 10.94 5.83
N ASP A 211 34.21 9.65 6.01
CA ASP A 211 34.23 8.98 7.32
C ASP A 211 35.61 8.39 7.66
N THR A 212 36.61 9.25 7.81
CA THR A 212 38.00 8.84 8.04
C THR A 212 38.25 8.15 9.38
N ASP A 213 37.31 8.29 10.32
CA ASP A 213 37.40 7.73 11.67
C ASP A 213 36.43 6.56 11.90
N GLY A 214 35.58 6.23 10.93
CA GLY A 214 34.54 5.20 11.06
C GLY A 214 33.38 5.60 11.99
N THR A 215 33.22 6.90 12.27
CA THR A 215 32.18 7.43 13.17
C THR A 215 30.78 7.34 12.59
N GLN A 216 30.62 7.57 11.29
CA GLN A 216 29.31 7.55 10.62
C GLN A 216 28.85 6.11 10.39
N VAL A 217 29.75 5.22 9.95
CA VAL A 217 29.48 3.79 9.86
C VAL A 217 29.30 3.14 11.24
N GLY A 218 29.82 3.76 12.30
CA GLY A 218 29.59 3.31 13.68
C GLY A 218 28.10 3.22 14.07
N GLY A 219 27.24 4.07 13.50
CA GLY A 219 25.79 3.93 13.65
C GLY A 219 25.28 2.59 13.15
N VAL A 220 25.80 2.10 12.01
CA VAL A 220 25.47 0.78 11.46
C VAL A 220 25.91 -0.31 12.42
N PHE A 221 27.14 -0.25 12.93
CA PHE A 221 27.64 -1.27 13.87
C PHE A 221 26.74 -1.36 15.10
N THR A 222 26.33 -0.22 15.65
CA THR A 222 25.51 -0.18 16.88
C THR A 222 24.10 -0.70 16.63
N HIS A 223 23.49 -0.28 15.52
CA HIS A 223 22.19 -0.76 15.07
C HIS A 223 22.17 -2.27 14.85
N GLU A 224 23.11 -2.79 14.06
CA GLU A 224 23.19 -4.22 13.76
C GLU A 224 23.49 -5.04 15.04
N PHE A 225 24.28 -4.51 15.96
CA PHE A 225 24.51 -5.20 17.24
C PHE A 225 23.21 -5.31 18.05
N GLY A 226 22.30 -4.32 17.95
CA GLY A 226 20.94 -4.44 18.48
C GLY A 226 20.20 -5.66 17.92
N HIS A 227 20.29 -5.92 16.61
CA HIS A 227 19.68 -7.12 16.01
C HIS A 227 20.34 -8.43 16.48
N ALA A 228 21.66 -8.48 16.64
CA ALA A 228 22.34 -9.64 17.24
C ALA A 228 21.92 -9.90 18.71
N ILE A 229 21.48 -8.85 19.41
CA ILE A 229 20.92 -8.91 20.77
C ILE A 229 19.43 -9.32 20.77
N ASN A 230 18.85 -9.49 19.58
CA ASN A 230 17.44 -9.80 19.30
C ASN A 230 16.48 -8.61 19.49
N MET A 231 16.93 -7.39 19.18
CA MET A 231 16.07 -6.21 19.12
C MET A 231 15.50 -6.02 17.71
N SER A 232 14.26 -5.55 17.62
CA SER A 232 13.65 -5.13 16.37
C SER A 232 13.83 -3.64 16.12
N HIS A 233 13.49 -3.23 14.90
CA HIS A 233 13.31 -1.81 14.61
C HIS A 233 12.26 -1.14 15.48
N SER A 234 12.45 0.17 15.65
CA SER A 234 11.50 1.08 16.28
C SER A 234 11.25 2.30 15.39
N GLN A 235 10.20 3.07 15.69
CA GLN A 235 9.93 4.35 15.01
C GLN A 235 9.41 5.33 16.07
N ALA A 236 10.31 6.11 16.65
CA ALA A 236 9.98 7.15 17.62
C ALA A 236 10.14 8.55 17.02
N ASN A 237 11.32 8.82 16.44
CA ASN A 237 11.68 10.11 15.85
C ASN A 237 12.36 9.97 14.48
N GLY A 238 12.91 8.82 14.12
CA GLY A 238 13.72 8.68 12.91
C GLY A 238 12.99 9.06 11.63
N HIS A 239 11.67 8.84 11.56
CA HIS A 239 10.84 9.28 10.42
C HIS A 239 10.79 10.81 10.31
N LEU A 240 10.83 11.54 11.42
CA LEU A 240 10.86 13.01 11.44
C LEU A 240 12.12 13.57 10.74
N VAL A 241 13.23 12.83 10.78
CA VAL A 241 14.49 13.22 10.14
C VAL A 241 14.60 12.68 8.72
N TYR A 242 14.44 11.36 8.56
CA TYR A 242 14.77 10.68 7.31
C TYR A 242 13.67 10.74 6.25
N MET A 243 12.43 10.99 6.65
CA MET A 243 11.26 10.92 5.77
C MET A 243 10.52 12.24 5.64
N SER A 244 10.96 13.30 6.33
CA SER A 244 10.33 14.61 6.23
C SER A 244 10.80 15.40 5.01
N ALA A 245 9.83 15.81 4.20
CA ALA A 245 10.03 16.68 3.05
C ALA A 245 8.86 17.67 2.93
N SER A 246 9.04 18.77 2.20
CA SER A 246 7.96 19.75 2.01
C SER A 246 6.72 19.15 1.31
N TYR A 247 6.91 18.16 0.45
CA TYR A 247 5.84 17.43 -0.25
C TYR A 247 5.36 16.17 0.50
N SER A 248 6.05 15.75 1.56
CA SER A 248 5.70 14.60 2.41
C SER A 248 6.09 14.93 3.86
N PRO A 249 5.32 15.82 4.51
CA PRO A 249 5.62 16.25 5.86
C PRO A 249 5.36 15.14 6.87
N GLN A 250 6.12 15.17 7.97
CA GLN A 250 5.98 14.24 9.10
C GLN A 250 5.56 15.01 10.36
N TYR A 251 5.05 14.31 11.37
CA TYR A 251 4.46 14.92 12.56
C TYR A 251 4.87 14.18 13.84
N ASP A 252 5.15 14.93 14.91
CA ASP A 252 5.49 14.41 16.25
C ASP A 252 4.26 14.12 17.13
N GLY A 253 3.11 13.94 16.49
CA GLY A 253 1.80 13.78 17.09
C GLY A 253 0.73 13.53 16.03
N VAL A 254 -0.55 13.68 16.39
CA VAL A 254 -1.67 13.49 15.46
C VAL A 254 -1.77 14.66 14.47
N PRO A 255 -1.63 14.44 13.15
CA PRO A 255 -1.65 15.51 12.17
C PRO A 255 -2.94 16.35 12.22
N GLY A 256 -2.79 17.68 12.19
CA GLY A 256 -3.93 18.61 12.23
C GLY A 256 -4.37 19.06 13.62
N CYS A 257 -3.89 18.41 14.68
CA CYS A 257 -4.19 18.81 16.05
C CYS A 257 -3.32 19.99 16.53
N GLU A 258 -3.85 20.77 17.48
CA GLU A 258 -3.12 21.91 18.06
C GLU A 258 -1.86 21.43 18.81
N GLY A 259 -0.76 22.17 18.66
CA GLY A 259 0.51 21.86 19.34
C GLY A 259 1.39 20.82 18.65
N VAL A 260 0.93 20.21 17.56
CA VAL A 260 1.72 19.25 16.77
C VAL A 260 2.68 19.97 15.82
N THR A 261 3.94 19.56 15.85
CA THR A 261 4.98 20.12 15.00
C THR A 261 4.97 19.43 13.64
N LYS A 262 4.87 20.22 12.57
CA LYS A 262 5.01 19.74 11.19
C LYS A 262 6.46 19.79 10.75
N PHE A 263 7.08 18.63 10.55
CA PHE A 263 8.43 18.48 10.02
C PHE A 263 8.40 18.44 8.50
N THR A 264 9.19 19.30 7.85
CA THR A 264 9.26 19.41 6.38
C THR A 264 10.67 19.27 5.83
N SER A 265 11.64 19.02 6.70
CA SER A 265 13.06 18.86 6.40
C SER A 265 13.75 18.17 7.58
N SER A 266 14.73 17.32 7.26
CA SER A 266 15.61 16.66 8.23
C SER A 266 16.27 17.61 9.23
N SER A 267 16.57 18.85 8.82
CA SER A 267 17.27 19.84 9.64
C SER A 267 16.45 20.45 10.79
N MET A 268 15.16 20.11 10.88
CA MET A 268 14.26 20.64 11.90
C MET A 268 14.38 19.95 13.26
N LEU A 269 15.01 18.77 13.31
CA LEU A 269 15.26 18.02 14.54
C LEU A 269 16.77 17.80 14.70
N ASP A 270 17.26 17.85 15.94
CA ASP A 270 18.63 17.44 16.23
C ASP A 270 18.80 15.94 15.95
N TYR A 271 19.86 15.56 15.26
CA TYR A 271 20.11 14.17 14.91
C TYR A 271 20.39 13.28 16.13
N SER A 272 20.76 13.86 17.28
CA SER A 272 20.86 13.11 18.54
C SER A 272 19.51 12.57 19.03
N ALA A 273 18.39 13.04 18.49
CA ALA A 273 17.06 12.53 18.83
C ALA A 273 16.66 11.30 18.01
N ILE A 274 17.47 10.86 17.04
CA ILE A 274 17.18 9.66 16.26
C ILE A 274 17.50 8.43 17.12
N GLU A 275 16.51 7.56 17.28
CA GLU A 275 16.70 6.25 17.89
C GLU A 275 17.64 5.37 17.05
N THR A 276 18.56 4.69 17.72
CA THR A 276 19.56 3.82 17.09
C THR A 276 18.88 2.71 16.30
N MET A 277 17.79 2.12 16.81
CA MET A 277 17.05 1.06 16.13
C MET A 277 16.09 1.54 15.02
N PHE A 278 16.15 2.81 14.58
CA PHE A 278 15.42 3.23 13.38
C PHE A 278 16.02 2.57 12.12
N PRO A 279 15.22 1.98 11.20
CA PRO A 279 15.71 1.12 10.10
C PRO A 279 16.51 1.83 9.00
N PHE A 280 16.67 3.15 9.06
CA PHE A 280 17.40 3.92 8.06
C PHE A 280 18.55 4.67 8.70
N ILE A 281 19.72 4.57 8.07
CA ILE A 281 20.95 5.22 8.50
C ILE A 281 21.58 5.93 7.31
N ASN A 282 21.83 7.23 7.44
CA ASN A 282 22.65 7.96 6.47
C ASN A 282 24.11 8.02 6.94
N VAL A 283 24.92 7.07 6.44
CA VAL A 283 26.38 6.98 6.70
C VAL A 283 27.21 8.08 6.03
N ARG A 284 26.58 9.03 5.33
CA ARG A 284 27.24 10.16 4.65
C ARG A 284 27.03 11.50 5.36
N GLY A 285 26.40 11.50 6.52
CA GLY A 285 26.22 12.70 7.32
C GLY A 285 26.21 12.42 8.81
N SER A 286 26.08 13.50 9.57
CA SER A 286 26.03 13.44 11.04
C SER A 286 24.88 12.60 11.58
N ALA A 287 23.82 12.34 10.81
CA ALA A 287 22.72 11.47 11.23
C ALA A 287 23.21 10.03 11.54
N GLY A 288 24.05 9.45 10.67
CA GLY A 288 24.64 8.13 10.93
C GLY A 288 25.55 8.11 12.16
N ALA A 289 26.30 9.18 12.40
CA ALA A 289 27.14 9.31 13.59
C ALA A 289 26.34 9.43 14.90
N ASN A 290 25.12 9.99 14.88
CA ASN A 290 24.28 10.12 16.07
C ASN A 290 23.52 8.81 16.39
N GLN A 291 23.22 7.99 15.40
CA GLN A 291 22.68 6.63 15.63
C GLN A 291 23.72 5.65 16.17
N HIS A 292 24.92 6.11 16.51
CA HIS A 292 25.92 5.33 17.21
C HIS A 292 25.71 5.33 18.74
N THR A 293 24.84 6.20 19.28
CA THR A 293 24.68 6.39 20.73
C THR A 293 23.34 5.94 21.25
N ILE A 294 23.34 5.25 22.40
CA ILE A 294 22.11 4.78 23.07
C ILE A 294 21.65 5.84 24.07
N ASN A 295 21.05 6.92 23.56
CA ASN A 295 20.59 8.06 24.37
C ASN A 295 19.08 8.31 24.30
N VAL A 296 18.38 7.79 23.29
CA VAL A 296 16.93 7.91 23.18
C VAL A 296 16.28 6.84 24.07
N LYS A 297 15.24 7.23 24.82
CA LYS A 297 14.58 6.35 25.79
C LYS A 297 14.03 5.08 25.15
N ASP A 298 13.57 5.16 23.92
CA ASP A 298 13.11 4.02 23.11
C ASP A 298 14.14 2.88 23.05
N ASP A 299 15.40 3.16 22.67
CA ASP A 299 16.46 2.15 22.59
C ASP A 299 16.79 1.56 23.98
N ILE A 300 16.86 2.44 24.99
CA ILE A 300 17.12 2.06 26.39
C ILE A 300 16.04 1.10 26.90
N VAL A 301 14.77 1.40 26.60
CA VAL A 301 13.62 0.57 26.99
C VAL A 301 13.64 -0.77 26.26
N ASN A 302 13.90 -0.78 24.95
CA ASN A 302 13.92 -2.01 24.17
C ASN A 302 14.94 -3.03 24.72
N ILE A 303 16.18 -2.62 25.01
CA ILE A 303 17.16 -3.54 25.61
C ILE A 303 16.79 -3.91 27.06
N SER A 304 16.24 -2.97 27.83
CA SER A 304 15.86 -3.22 29.23
C SER A 304 14.65 -4.17 29.36
N ASP A 305 13.74 -4.18 28.39
CA ASP A 305 12.62 -5.11 28.34
C ASP A 305 13.10 -6.55 28.05
N LEU A 306 14.14 -6.69 27.23
CA LEU A 306 14.77 -7.99 26.98
C LEU A 306 15.57 -8.46 28.20
N TYR A 307 16.39 -7.59 28.79
CA TYR A 307 17.33 -7.95 29.85
C TYR A 307 17.15 -7.05 31.10
N PRO A 308 16.00 -7.13 31.80
CA PRO A 308 15.68 -6.17 32.85
C PRO A 308 16.53 -6.33 34.11
N THR A 309 17.02 -5.22 34.64
CA THR A 309 17.47 -5.17 36.05
C THR A 309 16.28 -5.23 37.01
N ALA A 310 16.52 -5.64 38.26
CA ALA A 310 15.49 -5.59 39.30
C ALA A 310 15.00 -4.14 39.58
N GLN A 311 15.90 -3.16 39.40
CA GLN A 311 15.60 -1.74 39.52
C GLN A 311 14.65 -1.30 38.40
N TYR A 312 14.92 -1.68 37.15
CA TYR A 312 14.07 -1.34 36.02
C TYR A 312 12.61 -1.78 36.25
N GLN A 313 12.39 -3.01 36.73
CA GLN A 313 11.06 -3.54 37.02
C GLN A 313 10.30 -2.81 38.13
N SER A 314 11.00 -2.09 39.02
CA SER A 314 10.40 -1.46 40.20
C SER A 314 10.41 0.07 40.18
N GLN A 315 11.24 0.69 39.34
CA GLN A 315 11.47 2.14 39.34
C GLN A 315 10.76 2.88 38.22
N PHE A 316 10.29 2.21 37.18
CA PHE A 316 9.60 2.84 36.05
C PHE A 316 8.11 2.48 36.05
N GLY A 317 7.31 3.31 35.42
CA GLY A 317 5.91 3.01 35.16
C GLY A 317 5.73 2.33 33.80
N SER A 318 4.52 1.84 33.54
CA SER A 318 4.15 1.29 32.24
C SER A 318 2.70 1.60 31.85
N ILE A 319 2.45 1.52 30.55
CA ILE A 319 1.11 1.49 29.96
C ILE A 319 0.92 0.10 29.35
N GLN A 320 -0.24 -0.49 29.58
CA GLN A 320 -0.65 -1.73 28.94
C GLN A 320 -2.07 -1.57 28.38
N GLY A 321 -2.29 -2.08 27.18
CA GLY A 321 -3.54 -1.84 26.49
C GLY A 321 -3.76 -2.70 25.26
N LYS A 322 -4.85 -2.40 24.58
CA LYS A 322 -5.19 -2.96 23.26
C LYS A 322 -5.64 -1.84 22.33
N LEU A 323 -5.21 -1.92 21.08
CA LEU A 323 -5.78 -1.16 19.97
C LEU A 323 -6.94 -1.96 19.36
N LEU A 324 -8.09 -1.31 19.25
CA LEU A 324 -9.34 -1.92 18.83
C LEU A 324 -9.95 -1.16 17.65
N THR A 325 -10.57 -1.86 16.71
CA THR A 325 -11.45 -1.23 15.71
C THR A 325 -12.71 -0.68 16.38
N LYS A 326 -13.49 0.12 15.65
CA LYS A 326 -14.76 0.61 16.17
C LYS A 326 -15.73 -0.50 16.60
N GLU A 327 -15.64 -1.70 16.00
CA GLU A 327 -16.43 -2.88 16.37
C GLU A 327 -15.88 -3.63 17.59
N GLY A 328 -14.76 -3.20 18.16
CA GLY A 328 -14.09 -3.85 19.29
C GLY A 328 -13.23 -5.04 18.89
N VAL A 329 -12.81 -5.13 17.63
CA VAL A 329 -11.88 -6.17 17.15
C VAL A 329 -10.44 -5.69 17.36
N GLU A 330 -9.58 -6.56 17.85
CA GLU A 330 -8.16 -6.26 18.02
C GLU A 330 -7.45 -5.94 16.70
N TYR A 331 -6.61 -4.90 16.68
CA TYR A 331 -5.92 -4.44 15.47
C TYR A 331 -4.40 -4.36 15.64
N SER A 332 -3.69 -5.17 14.85
CA SER A 332 -2.23 -5.32 14.90
C SER A 332 -1.52 -4.43 13.90
N GLY A 333 -0.23 -4.17 14.13
CA GLY A 333 0.66 -3.61 13.11
C GLY A 333 0.80 -2.08 13.13
N VAL A 334 0.09 -1.39 14.02
CA VAL A 334 0.12 0.07 14.17
C VAL A 334 1.08 0.46 15.29
N ASN A 335 1.75 1.60 15.15
CA ASN A 335 2.67 2.11 16.16
C ASN A 335 1.91 2.87 17.26
N LEU A 336 2.19 2.57 18.52
CA LEU A 336 1.71 3.31 19.67
C LEU A 336 2.89 4.10 20.25
N ILE A 337 2.73 5.42 20.32
CA ILE A 337 3.79 6.31 20.81
C ILE A 337 3.39 6.89 22.16
N ALA A 338 4.20 6.66 23.18
CA ALA A 338 4.18 7.45 24.41
C ALA A 338 5.26 8.54 24.33
N ARG A 339 4.85 9.80 24.18
CA ARG A 339 5.76 10.95 24.07
C ARG A 339 5.66 11.82 25.32
N ASN A 340 6.78 12.02 26.02
CA ASN A 340 6.84 12.92 27.17
C ASN A 340 6.65 14.37 26.72
N LEU A 341 5.67 15.07 27.29
CA LEU A 341 5.35 16.46 26.93
C LEU A 341 6.44 17.47 27.34
N ASP A 342 7.28 17.10 28.31
CA ASP A 342 8.35 17.95 28.86
C ASP A 342 9.74 17.61 28.29
N ASN A 343 9.92 16.42 27.70
CA ASN A 343 11.13 16.00 26.99
C ASN A 343 10.79 15.15 25.74
N PRO A 344 10.17 15.75 24.72
CA PRO A 344 9.45 15.00 23.68
C PRO A 344 10.34 14.18 22.75
N TYR A 345 11.63 14.49 22.64
CA TYR A 345 12.50 13.85 21.64
C TYR A 345 13.54 12.91 22.26
N GLU A 346 13.83 13.02 23.55
CA GLU A 346 14.70 12.07 24.26
C GLU A 346 13.90 11.06 25.10
N ASP A 347 12.75 11.46 25.66
CA ASP A 347 11.84 10.61 26.45
C ASP A 347 10.58 10.30 25.64
N VAL A 348 10.77 9.48 24.61
CA VAL A 348 9.72 8.96 23.74
C VAL A 348 9.95 7.46 23.55
N ILE A 349 8.88 6.70 23.57
CA ILE A 349 8.91 5.24 23.41
C ILE A 349 7.83 4.85 22.40
N SER A 350 8.20 4.00 21.46
CA SER A 350 7.35 3.43 20.43
C SER A 350 7.13 1.94 20.71
N GLN A 351 5.91 1.47 20.46
CA GLN A 351 5.59 0.06 20.56
C GLN A 351 4.52 -0.32 19.54
N GLN A 352 4.79 -1.35 18.74
CA GLN A 352 3.82 -1.82 17.77
C GLN A 352 2.72 -2.67 18.43
N SER A 353 1.46 -2.50 18.03
CA SER A 353 0.39 -3.41 18.44
C SER A 353 0.62 -4.82 17.89
N GLY A 354 0.48 -5.81 18.77
CA GLY A 354 0.67 -7.22 18.47
C GLY A 354 2.12 -7.66 18.28
N ASN A 355 3.09 -6.85 18.71
CA ASN A 355 4.52 -7.13 18.53
C ASN A 355 4.95 -8.51 19.07
N MET A 356 4.29 -9.01 20.12
CA MET A 356 4.62 -10.29 20.76
C MET A 356 4.10 -11.50 19.98
N THR A 357 2.95 -11.38 19.31
CA THR A 357 2.41 -12.47 18.48
C THR A 357 2.89 -12.42 17.05
N GLN A 358 3.39 -11.27 16.58
CA GLN A 358 3.86 -11.05 15.21
C GLN A 358 2.79 -11.34 14.16
N GLY A 359 1.51 -11.21 14.53
CA GLY A 359 0.38 -11.61 13.69
C GLY A 359 0.27 -13.12 13.44
N ARG A 360 1.04 -13.97 14.13
CA ARG A 360 1.02 -15.44 13.95
C ARG A 360 -0.18 -16.12 14.60
N ILE A 361 -0.89 -15.43 15.50
CA ILE A 361 -1.99 -15.98 16.31
C ILE A 361 -3.26 -15.12 16.14
N GLY A 362 -3.57 -14.75 14.89
CA GLY A 362 -4.72 -13.92 14.56
C GLY A 362 -4.51 -12.43 14.88
N PRO A 363 -5.57 -11.61 14.80
CA PRO A 363 -5.51 -10.21 15.20
C PRO A 363 -5.19 -10.08 16.69
N ASP A 364 -4.13 -9.34 16.99
CA ASP A 364 -3.61 -9.04 18.33
C ASP A 364 -3.34 -7.54 18.43
N GLY A 365 -4.18 -6.84 19.18
CA GLY A 365 -4.11 -5.40 19.36
C GLY A 365 -3.28 -5.03 20.57
N SER A 366 -2.76 -6.03 21.31
CA SER A 366 -2.10 -5.78 22.58
C SER A 366 -0.80 -5.00 22.41
N PHE A 367 -0.56 -4.06 23.32
CA PHE A 367 0.70 -3.34 23.41
C PHE A 367 1.07 -3.15 24.89
N THR A 368 2.36 -3.04 25.15
CA THR A 368 2.89 -2.70 26.47
C THR A 368 4.06 -1.75 26.27
N ILE A 369 3.95 -0.55 26.84
CA ILE A 369 5.00 0.47 26.84
C ILE A 369 5.57 0.53 28.25
N ASN A 370 6.78 0.02 28.44
CA ASN A 370 7.50 0.03 29.71
C ASN A 370 8.44 1.23 29.82
N GLY A 371 9.07 1.40 30.98
CA GLY A 371 10.17 2.36 31.15
C GLY A 371 9.76 3.82 31.25
N LEU A 372 8.48 4.12 31.46
CA LEU A 372 7.98 5.48 31.61
C LEU A 372 8.56 6.13 32.88
N THR A 373 9.08 7.35 32.72
CA THR A 373 9.66 8.15 33.79
C THR A 373 8.59 8.48 34.83
N PRO A 374 8.74 8.06 36.12
CA PRO A 374 7.73 8.33 37.14
C PRO A 374 7.46 9.83 37.32
N GLY A 375 6.19 10.21 37.30
CA GLY A 375 5.75 11.59 37.46
C GLY A 375 5.89 12.48 36.20
N ALA A 376 6.47 11.97 35.12
CA ALA A 376 6.43 12.67 33.83
C ALA A 376 5.04 12.59 33.19
N ARG A 377 4.78 13.50 32.25
CA ARG A 377 3.48 13.63 31.57
C ARG A 377 3.61 13.13 30.15
N TYR A 378 2.88 12.07 29.80
CA TYR A 378 2.93 11.48 28.46
C TYR A 378 1.63 11.72 27.70
N ALA A 379 1.76 12.00 26.39
CA ALA A 379 0.68 11.76 25.44
C ALA A 379 0.86 10.37 24.83
N LEU A 380 -0.24 9.62 24.68
CA LEU A 380 -0.29 8.37 23.94
C LEU A 380 -1.05 8.59 22.64
N TYR A 381 -0.50 8.16 21.50
CA TYR A 381 -1.19 8.28 20.21
C TYR A 381 -0.82 7.16 19.23
N THR A 382 -1.69 6.92 18.27
CA THR A 382 -1.45 5.99 17.15
C THR A 382 -0.67 6.68 16.04
N GLN A 383 0.25 5.97 15.41
CA GLN A 383 0.99 6.41 14.23
C GLN A 383 1.20 5.25 13.26
N GLU A 384 1.11 5.52 11.95
CA GLU A 384 1.52 4.55 10.95
C GLU A 384 3.03 4.36 10.97
N ILE A 385 3.48 3.16 10.64
CA ILE A 385 4.90 2.88 10.41
C ILE A 385 5.19 3.13 8.94
N ASN A 386 6.07 4.06 8.65
CA ASN A 386 6.21 4.60 7.29
C ASN A 386 6.95 3.65 6.34
N ALA A 387 8.01 2.99 6.82
CA ALA A 387 8.80 2.02 6.08
C ALA A 387 9.74 1.25 7.01
N GLY A 388 10.33 0.16 6.50
CA GLY A 388 11.23 -0.74 7.25
C GLY A 388 10.63 -2.13 7.46
N GLY A 389 11.36 -3.04 8.08
CA GLY A 389 10.84 -4.36 8.48
C GLY A 389 10.55 -4.39 9.99
N TYR A 390 9.31 -4.65 10.41
CA TYR A 390 8.91 -4.68 11.82
C TYR A 390 8.43 -6.07 12.25
N PRO A 391 8.41 -6.39 13.56
CA PRO A 391 8.03 -7.71 14.07
C PRO A 391 6.64 -8.17 13.63
N THR A 392 5.68 -7.24 13.64
CA THR A 392 4.34 -7.46 13.10
C THR A 392 4.26 -6.75 11.76
N GLN A 393 3.61 -7.39 10.78
CA GLN A 393 3.35 -6.76 9.50
C GLN A 393 2.66 -5.41 9.72
N GLN A 394 3.26 -4.36 9.17
CA GLN A 394 2.71 -3.02 9.35
C GLN A 394 1.37 -2.92 8.64
N THR A 395 0.46 -2.23 9.29
CA THR A 395 -0.87 -1.95 8.78
C THR A 395 -1.06 -0.43 8.74
N ASN A 396 -1.85 0.02 7.77
CA ASN A 396 -2.29 1.41 7.75
C ASN A 396 -3.28 1.62 8.91
N ILE A 397 -3.41 2.86 9.35
CA ILE A 397 -4.48 3.23 10.25
C ILE A 397 -5.81 3.05 9.49
N LEU A 398 -6.73 2.29 10.09
CA LEU A 398 -8.04 1.98 9.48
C LEU A 398 -8.92 3.23 9.39
N SER A 399 -8.75 4.17 10.33
CA SER A 399 -9.54 5.39 10.46
C SER A 399 -8.69 6.67 10.33
N GLU A 400 -8.71 7.53 11.33
CA GLU A 400 -7.77 8.62 11.53
C GLU A 400 -6.81 8.29 12.69
N ALA A 401 -5.62 8.89 12.67
CA ALA A 401 -4.74 8.83 13.81
C ALA A 401 -5.35 9.64 14.96
N GLU A 402 -5.17 9.18 16.19
CA GLU A 402 -5.73 9.86 17.36
C GLU A 402 -4.86 9.79 18.60
N TYR A 403 -5.15 10.71 19.53
CA TYR A 403 -4.63 10.72 20.89
C TYR A 403 -5.58 9.96 21.80
N TRP A 404 -4.99 9.21 22.74
CA TRP A 404 -5.75 8.63 23.84
C TRP A 404 -6.26 9.72 24.80
N ASN A 405 -7.48 9.57 25.31
CA ASN A 405 -8.03 10.43 26.36
C ASN A 405 -9.01 9.72 27.32
N ASP A 406 -9.40 10.39 28.42
CA ASP A 406 -10.30 9.82 29.43
C ASP A 406 -11.70 9.45 28.92
N ASN A 407 -12.13 9.99 27.77
CA ASN A 407 -13.40 9.64 27.12
C ASN A 407 -13.22 8.63 25.98
N GLU A 408 -12.13 7.86 26.00
CA GLU A 408 -11.78 6.89 24.95
C GLU A 408 -13.00 6.06 24.52
N SER A 409 -13.34 6.13 23.24
CA SER A 409 -14.36 5.31 22.64
C SER A 409 -14.28 5.35 21.12
N ALA A 410 -14.88 4.38 20.46
CA ALA A 410 -15.02 4.44 19.00
C ALA A 410 -15.92 5.58 18.48
N ASN A 411 -16.65 6.33 19.30
CA ASN A 411 -17.62 7.33 18.83
C ASN A 411 -16.98 8.73 18.68
N PRO A 412 -16.85 9.27 17.44
CA PRO A 412 -16.21 10.58 17.20
C PRO A 412 -16.89 11.78 17.87
N GLY A 413 -18.16 11.63 18.27
CA GLY A 413 -18.90 12.68 19.00
C GLY A 413 -18.64 12.69 20.52
N ILE A 414 -18.00 11.65 21.05
CA ILE A 414 -17.62 11.50 22.46
C ILE A 414 -16.10 11.59 22.61
N ASP A 415 -15.40 10.91 21.71
CA ASP A 415 -13.96 10.83 21.62
C ASP A 415 -13.49 11.62 20.39
N ASN A 416 -12.68 12.65 20.61
CA ASN A 416 -12.18 13.47 19.51
C ASN A 416 -10.73 13.10 19.26
N ALA A 417 -10.34 12.87 18.00
CA ALA A 417 -8.98 12.46 17.66
C ALA A 417 -7.87 13.40 18.18
N CYS A 418 -8.19 14.69 18.38
CA CYS A 418 -7.27 15.70 18.94
C CYS A 418 -7.40 15.90 20.46
N ALA A 419 -8.40 15.30 21.12
CA ALA A 419 -8.49 15.33 22.57
C ALA A 419 -7.43 14.41 23.17
N MET A 420 -6.68 14.93 24.13
CA MET A 420 -5.60 14.19 24.79
C MET A 420 -5.72 14.34 26.29
N THR A 421 -5.60 13.23 27.01
CA THR A 421 -5.45 13.26 28.48
C THR A 421 -4.03 12.86 28.86
N GLU A 422 -3.39 13.68 29.69
CA GLU A 422 -2.02 13.43 30.13
C GLU A 422 -1.94 12.15 30.98
N ILE A 423 -1.06 11.24 30.57
CA ILE A 423 -0.79 10.02 31.31
C ILE A 423 0.41 10.25 32.22
N VAL A 424 0.15 10.29 33.53
CA VAL A 424 1.18 10.31 34.58
C VAL A 424 1.20 8.98 35.32
N VAL A 425 2.36 8.33 35.43
CA VAL A 425 2.52 7.05 36.12
C VAL A 425 3.50 7.16 37.28
N SER A 426 3.27 6.38 38.34
CA SER A 426 4.19 6.21 39.46
C SER A 426 5.20 5.09 39.18
N ALA A 427 6.28 5.04 39.96
CA ALA A 427 7.23 3.93 39.88
C ALA A 427 6.55 2.58 40.20
N GLY A 428 6.72 1.58 39.33
CA GLY A 428 6.09 0.27 39.43
C GLY A 428 4.58 0.24 39.15
N GLU A 429 4.00 1.38 38.73
CA GLU A 429 2.59 1.45 38.34
C GLU A 429 2.42 1.06 36.87
N THR A 430 1.46 0.18 36.59
CA THR A 430 0.98 -0.10 35.24
C THR A 430 -0.41 0.49 35.06
N LYS A 431 -0.56 1.42 34.12
CA LYS A 431 -1.88 1.91 33.70
C LYS A 431 -2.46 1.01 32.63
N GLN A 432 -3.67 0.52 32.88
CA GLN A 432 -4.46 -0.23 31.90
C GLN A 432 -5.35 0.76 31.16
N LEU A 433 -5.18 0.84 29.85
CA LEU A 433 -6.00 1.68 28.97
C LEU A 433 -6.23 0.96 27.65
N GLU A 434 -7.41 1.11 27.09
CA GLU A 434 -7.70 0.65 25.73
C GLU A 434 -7.63 1.85 24.80
N MET A 435 -7.43 1.60 23.51
CA MET A 435 -7.49 2.61 22.47
C MET A 435 -8.37 2.11 21.33
N TYR A 436 -9.31 2.92 20.87
CA TYR A 436 -10.29 2.55 19.85
C TYR A 436 -10.13 3.47 18.66
N PHE A 437 -10.08 2.90 17.45
CA PHE A 437 -10.20 3.73 16.26
C PHE A 437 -11.55 4.43 16.23
N ASN A 438 -11.51 5.75 16.12
CA ASN A 438 -12.67 6.60 15.98
C ASN A 438 -13.47 6.26 14.72
N GLY A 439 -14.76 5.96 14.85
CA GLY A 439 -15.69 5.68 13.77
C GLY A 439 -17.09 5.33 14.26
N TYR A 440 -18.10 5.99 13.70
CA TYR A 440 -19.49 5.69 14.07
C TYR A 440 -19.87 4.26 13.66
N GLN A 441 -20.54 3.55 14.58
CA GLN A 441 -21.11 2.22 14.34
C GLN A 441 -22.51 2.26 13.69
N ASP A 442 -23.03 3.47 13.43
CA ASP A 442 -24.33 3.72 12.81
C ASP A 442 -24.20 4.57 11.54
N GLY A 443 -25.27 4.67 10.75
CA GLY A 443 -25.20 5.30 9.43
C GLY A 443 -24.31 4.52 8.46
N ILE A 444 -23.58 5.24 7.61
CA ILE A 444 -22.74 4.65 6.57
C ILE A 444 -21.51 4.00 7.19
N GLN A 445 -21.24 2.74 6.84
CA GLN A 445 -20.04 2.00 7.23
C GLN A 445 -19.04 1.95 6.07
N TYR A 446 -17.74 2.03 6.38
CA TYR A 446 -16.66 2.13 5.40
C TYR A 446 -15.55 1.15 5.76
N THR A 447 -15.37 0.11 4.95
CA THR A 447 -14.52 -1.05 5.28
C THR A 447 -13.51 -1.32 4.16
N PRO A 448 -12.22 -0.94 4.34
CA PRO A 448 -11.16 -1.34 3.44
C PRO A 448 -10.96 -2.87 3.43
N LEU A 449 -10.97 -3.48 2.24
CA LEU A 449 -10.74 -4.90 2.04
C LEU A 449 -9.25 -5.16 1.78
N ILE A 450 -8.57 -5.82 2.73
CA ILE A 450 -7.13 -6.10 2.62
C ILE A 450 -6.89 -7.15 1.52
N SER A 451 -5.94 -6.89 0.62
CA SER A 451 -5.47 -7.82 -0.43
C SER A 451 -6.52 -8.25 -1.48
N ALA A 452 -7.52 -7.40 -1.77
CA ALA A 452 -8.55 -7.69 -2.75
C ALA A 452 -8.70 -6.57 -3.80
N PHE A 453 -8.76 -6.96 -5.07
CA PHE A 453 -9.17 -6.08 -6.18
C PHE A 453 -10.47 -6.58 -6.80
N VAL A 454 -11.57 -5.95 -6.39
CA VAL A 454 -12.92 -6.21 -6.89
C VAL A 454 -13.06 -5.54 -8.26
N MET A 455 -13.60 -6.30 -9.21
CA MET A 455 -13.87 -5.88 -10.58
C MET A 455 -15.36 -5.57 -10.80
N ASP A 456 -16.23 -6.29 -10.09
CA ASP A 456 -17.66 -6.17 -10.25
C ASP A 456 -18.41 -6.47 -8.94
N HIS A 457 -19.57 -5.85 -8.76
CA HIS A 457 -20.44 -6.01 -7.60
C HIS A 457 -21.82 -6.43 -8.07
N ALA A 458 -22.31 -7.55 -7.54
CA ALA A 458 -23.61 -8.05 -7.92
C ALA A 458 -24.69 -7.08 -7.44
N LYS A 459 -25.69 -6.83 -8.30
CA LYS A 459 -26.79 -5.91 -7.99
C LYS A 459 -27.64 -6.35 -6.78
N ASN A 460 -27.47 -7.56 -6.26
CA ASN A 460 -28.04 -7.97 -4.96
C ASN A 460 -27.38 -7.31 -3.74
N GLY A 461 -26.28 -6.57 -3.92
CA GLY A 461 -25.56 -5.85 -2.88
C GLY A 461 -24.65 -6.71 -2.00
N LYS A 462 -24.72 -8.04 -2.09
CA LYS A 462 -24.09 -8.94 -1.11
C LYS A 462 -22.84 -9.65 -1.57
N LYS A 463 -22.62 -9.72 -2.89
CA LYS A 463 -21.47 -10.43 -3.46
C LYS A 463 -20.70 -9.57 -4.42
N ALA A 464 -19.38 -9.68 -4.38
CA ALA A 464 -18.46 -9.03 -5.30
C ALA A 464 -17.56 -10.07 -5.96
N LEU A 465 -17.08 -9.79 -7.18
CA LEU A 465 -16.16 -10.63 -7.92
C LEU A 465 -14.91 -9.82 -8.23
N GLY A 466 -13.76 -10.41 -7.93
CA GLY A 466 -12.47 -9.79 -8.17
C GLY A 466 -11.46 -10.77 -8.72
N THR A 467 -10.25 -10.28 -8.95
CA THR A 467 -9.09 -11.09 -9.35
C THR A 467 -7.89 -10.70 -8.52
N THR A 468 -7.11 -11.68 -8.05
CA THR A 468 -5.80 -11.40 -7.44
C THR A 468 -4.83 -10.81 -8.45
N SER A 469 -3.68 -10.30 -8.00
CA SER A 469 -2.59 -9.85 -8.88
C SER A 469 -2.06 -10.95 -9.80
N SER A 470 -2.15 -12.22 -9.38
CA SER A 470 -1.83 -13.42 -10.18
C SER A 470 -2.98 -13.86 -11.12
N GLY A 471 -4.08 -13.11 -11.17
CA GLY A 471 -5.22 -13.38 -12.04
C GLY A 471 -6.17 -14.46 -11.52
N ILE A 472 -6.10 -14.85 -10.24
CA ILE A 472 -7.02 -15.86 -9.67
C ILE A 472 -8.35 -15.17 -9.36
N PRO A 473 -9.48 -15.59 -9.96
CA PRO A 473 -10.77 -15.00 -9.62
C PRO A 473 -11.22 -15.43 -8.22
N PHE A 474 -11.80 -14.49 -7.47
CA PHE A 474 -12.40 -14.73 -6.16
C PHE A 474 -13.77 -14.08 -6.08
N LEU A 475 -14.68 -14.69 -5.31
CA LEU A 475 -15.93 -14.11 -4.86
C LEU A 475 -15.77 -13.62 -3.43
N TYR A 476 -16.18 -12.40 -3.17
CA TYR A 476 -16.30 -11.85 -1.83
C TYR A 476 -17.78 -11.87 -1.42
N ASP A 477 -18.06 -12.35 -0.21
CA ASP A 477 -19.38 -12.32 0.41
C ASP A 477 -19.37 -11.38 1.62
N SER A 478 -20.04 -10.24 1.46
CA SER A 478 -20.20 -9.20 2.49
C SER A 478 -20.93 -9.71 3.75
N ALA A 479 -21.83 -10.68 3.61
CA ALA A 479 -22.64 -11.14 4.74
C ALA A 479 -21.80 -11.97 5.72
N THR A 480 -20.72 -12.59 5.25
CA THR A 480 -19.83 -13.44 6.03
C THR A 480 -18.40 -12.91 6.10
N ASN A 481 -18.09 -11.80 5.43
CA ASN A 481 -16.74 -11.26 5.26
C ASN A 481 -15.73 -12.33 4.79
N SER A 482 -16.12 -13.11 3.79
CA SER A 482 -15.33 -14.25 3.30
C SER A 482 -15.00 -14.16 1.82
N PHE A 483 -13.83 -14.69 1.47
CA PHE A 483 -13.37 -14.83 0.10
C PHE A 483 -13.41 -16.30 -0.32
N ASP A 484 -14.09 -16.59 -1.43
CA ASP A 484 -14.19 -17.91 -2.04
C ASP A 484 -13.51 -17.93 -3.41
N THR A 485 -12.77 -18.99 -3.73
CA THR A 485 -12.20 -19.21 -5.06
C THR A 485 -12.34 -20.67 -5.48
N LEU A 486 -12.24 -20.96 -6.77
CA LEU A 486 -12.24 -22.33 -7.27
C LEU A 486 -10.84 -22.92 -7.16
N VAL A 487 -10.68 -23.89 -6.26
CA VAL A 487 -9.45 -24.67 -6.08
C VAL A 487 -9.66 -26.15 -6.42
N SER A 488 -8.58 -26.81 -6.84
CA SER A 488 -8.53 -28.25 -7.01
C SER A 488 -8.59 -28.95 -5.66
N PRO A 489 -8.85 -30.27 -5.61
CA PRO A 489 -8.74 -31.04 -4.36
C PRO A 489 -7.37 -30.92 -3.67
N ASP A 490 -6.33 -30.61 -4.44
CA ASP A 490 -4.95 -30.42 -3.97
C ASP A 490 -4.62 -28.95 -3.66
N GLY A 491 -5.61 -28.04 -3.70
CA GLY A 491 -5.47 -26.64 -3.28
C GLY A 491 -5.02 -25.64 -4.35
N TYR A 492 -4.95 -26.04 -5.63
CA TYR A 492 -4.50 -25.15 -6.72
C TYR A 492 -5.67 -24.40 -7.36
N ALA A 493 -5.51 -23.09 -7.62
CA ALA A 493 -6.50 -22.33 -8.37
C ALA A 493 -6.79 -22.96 -9.74
N LEU A 494 -8.06 -23.23 -10.02
CA LEU A 494 -8.52 -23.87 -11.25
C LEU A 494 -8.80 -22.87 -12.38
N LEU A 495 -8.87 -21.58 -12.04
CA LEU A 495 -9.17 -20.50 -12.98
C LEU A 495 -8.08 -19.42 -12.92
N SER A 496 -7.84 -18.82 -14.06
CA SER A 496 -7.04 -17.61 -14.22
C SER A 496 -7.79 -16.69 -15.18
N SER A 497 -8.01 -15.44 -14.80
CA SER A 497 -8.82 -14.47 -15.51
C SER A 497 -8.26 -13.06 -15.45
N THR A 498 -8.58 -12.29 -16.48
CA THR A 498 -8.13 -10.89 -16.65
C THR A 498 -9.29 -9.89 -16.71
N SER A 499 -10.51 -10.38 -16.90
CA SER A 499 -11.72 -9.56 -16.97
C SER A 499 -12.91 -10.40 -16.58
N THR A 500 -13.76 -9.87 -15.70
CA THR A 500 -14.90 -10.59 -15.15
C THR A 500 -16.13 -9.70 -15.03
N ALA A 501 -17.32 -10.31 -15.07
CA ALA A 501 -18.61 -9.65 -14.81
C ALA A 501 -19.59 -10.69 -14.23
N MET A 502 -20.52 -10.27 -13.38
CA MET A 502 -21.51 -11.12 -12.72
C MET A 502 -22.94 -10.76 -13.12
N ASN A 503 -23.82 -11.74 -13.02
CA ASN A 503 -25.25 -11.45 -13.04
C ASN A 503 -25.71 -10.89 -11.68
N LYS A 504 -26.90 -10.30 -11.65
CA LYS A 504 -27.50 -9.64 -10.46
C LYS A 504 -27.47 -10.45 -9.18
N THR A 505 -27.67 -11.77 -9.28
CA THR A 505 -27.74 -12.65 -8.11
C THR A 505 -26.42 -13.34 -7.76
N ALA A 506 -25.32 -13.04 -8.47
CA ALA A 506 -24.04 -13.71 -8.33
C ALA A 506 -24.13 -15.25 -8.40
N THR A 507 -24.93 -15.76 -9.34
CA THR A 507 -25.05 -17.20 -9.63
C THR A 507 -24.26 -17.60 -10.87
N LYS A 508 -23.97 -16.63 -11.74
CA LYS A 508 -23.09 -16.79 -12.91
C LYS A 508 -22.09 -15.64 -12.97
N ALA A 509 -20.91 -15.95 -13.49
CA ALA A 509 -19.90 -14.96 -13.84
C ALA A 509 -19.40 -15.21 -15.28
N ALA A 510 -19.27 -14.15 -16.08
CA ALA A 510 -18.45 -14.18 -17.27
C ALA A 510 -17.00 -13.94 -16.88
N ILE A 511 -16.09 -14.71 -17.45
CA ILE A 511 -14.65 -14.68 -17.17
C ILE A 511 -13.86 -14.82 -18.48
N THR A 512 -12.58 -14.49 -18.47
CA THR A 512 -11.60 -15.04 -19.42
C THR A 512 -10.82 -16.18 -18.77
N ALA A 513 -10.48 -17.24 -19.51
CA ALA A 513 -9.73 -18.40 -18.99
C ALA A 513 -8.94 -19.14 -20.07
N HIS A 514 -7.96 -19.93 -19.64
CA HIS A 514 -7.24 -20.88 -20.51
C HIS A 514 -8.09 -22.13 -20.74
N PHE A 515 -8.58 -22.30 -21.96
CA PHE A 515 -9.28 -23.52 -22.37
C PHE A 515 -8.42 -24.48 -23.21
N ASN A 516 -7.21 -24.06 -23.57
CA ASN A 516 -6.23 -24.84 -24.32
C ASN A 516 -4.82 -24.26 -24.11
N ASP A 517 -3.80 -24.99 -24.57
CA ASP A 517 -2.38 -24.68 -24.30
C ASP A 517 -1.73 -23.71 -25.30
N ASN A 518 -2.53 -22.90 -26.02
CA ASN A 518 -1.97 -21.99 -27.04
C ASN A 518 -1.51 -20.63 -26.49
N GLY A 519 -1.59 -20.43 -25.16
CA GLY A 519 -1.20 -19.19 -24.49
C GLY A 519 -2.16 -18.00 -24.67
N VAL A 520 -3.32 -18.18 -25.31
CA VAL A 520 -4.36 -17.15 -25.48
C VAL A 520 -5.62 -17.55 -24.72
N MET A 521 -6.01 -16.73 -23.75
CA MET A 521 -7.24 -16.90 -22.97
C MET A 521 -8.48 -16.58 -23.79
N GLN A 522 -9.56 -17.31 -23.56
CA GLN A 522 -10.86 -17.09 -24.21
C GLN A 522 -11.95 -16.81 -23.16
N GLY A 523 -13.03 -16.17 -23.58
CA GLY A 523 -14.21 -15.93 -22.75
C GLY A 523 -14.88 -17.24 -22.32
N GLY A 524 -15.48 -17.22 -21.14
CA GLY A 524 -16.22 -18.34 -20.56
C GLY A 524 -17.31 -17.88 -19.60
N VAL A 525 -18.24 -18.79 -19.32
CA VAL A 525 -19.30 -18.62 -18.32
C VAL A 525 -19.04 -19.60 -17.19
N TRP A 526 -18.78 -19.06 -16.02
CA TRP A 526 -18.67 -19.81 -14.78
C TRP A 526 -20.04 -19.85 -14.08
N ASP A 527 -20.61 -21.05 -13.98
CA ASP A 527 -21.71 -21.35 -13.05
C ASP A 527 -21.13 -21.50 -11.65
N ILE A 528 -21.40 -20.52 -10.79
CA ILE A 528 -20.79 -20.40 -9.46
C ILE A 528 -21.23 -21.57 -8.57
N ASN A 529 -22.51 -21.95 -8.66
CA ASN A 529 -23.08 -23.00 -7.81
C ASN A 529 -22.51 -24.38 -8.14
N SER A 530 -22.36 -24.70 -9.42
CA SER A 530 -21.87 -26.01 -9.85
C SER A 530 -20.35 -26.06 -10.05
N GLY A 531 -19.66 -24.92 -10.01
CA GLY A 531 -18.24 -24.80 -10.36
C GLY A 531 -17.93 -25.08 -11.84
N LYS A 532 -18.95 -25.12 -12.71
CA LYS A 532 -18.76 -25.51 -14.11
C LYS A 532 -18.41 -24.28 -14.95
N VAL A 533 -17.38 -24.40 -15.78
CA VAL A 533 -17.03 -23.38 -16.77
C VAL A 533 -17.36 -23.86 -18.19
N SER A 534 -18.06 -23.01 -18.94
CA SER A 534 -18.42 -23.26 -20.35
C SER A 534 -17.79 -22.20 -21.25
N MET A 535 -17.20 -22.60 -22.37
CA MET A 535 -16.48 -21.68 -23.28
C MET A 535 -17.46 -20.80 -24.09
N LEU A 536 -17.06 -19.55 -24.33
CA LEU A 536 -17.70 -18.65 -25.29
C LEU A 536 -17.02 -18.75 -26.66
N GLU A 537 -17.82 -18.67 -27.72
CA GLU A 537 -17.37 -18.73 -29.10
C GLU A 537 -16.42 -17.57 -29.44
N ASP A 538 -15.34 -17.90 -30.13
CA ASP A 538 -14.44 -16.95 -30.77
C ASP A 538 -14.60 -17.03 -32.29
N LEU A 539 -15.08 -15.95 -32.89
CA LEU A 539 -15.34 -15.85 -34.33
C LEU A 539 -14.05 -15.93 -35.18
N THR A 540 -12.87 -15.79 -34.57
CA THR A 540 -11.56 -15.99 -35.22
C THR A 540 -10.87 -17.29 -34.84
N GLY A 541 -11.54 -18.12 -34.03
CA GLY A 541 -11.06 -19.42 -33.57
C GLY A 541 -9.74 -19.35 -32.80
N ASN A 542 -9.65 -18.43 -31.84
CA ASN A 542 -8.53 -18.24 -30.91
C ASN A 542 -7.20 -17.88 -31.58
N SER A 543 -7.25 -17.08 -32.65
CA SER A 543 -6.04 -16.65 -33.38
C SER A 543 -5.66 -15.19 -33.16
N CYS A 544 -6.63 -14.33 -32.86
CA CYS A 544 -6.41 -12.91 -32.62
C CYS A 544 -6.47 -12.61 -31.13
N SER A 545 -5.61 -11.73 -30.62
CA SER A 545 -5.54 -11.41 -29.20
C SER A 545 -5.18 -9.95 -28.93
N LEU A 546 -5.38 -9.52 -27.68
CA LEU A 546 -4.80 -8.31 -27.12
C LEU A 546 -4.00 -8.69 -25.87
N SER A 547 -2.81 -8.11 -25.72
CA SER A 547 -1.96 -8.27 -24.54
C SER A 547 -2.39 -7.33 -23.41
N SER A 548 -2.34 -7.83 -22.18
CA SER A 548 -2.50 -7.08 -20.93
C SER A 548 -1.40 -7.48 -19.94
N GLN A 549 -1.36 -6.84 -18.77
CA GLN A 549 -0.45 -7.23 -17.68
C GLN A 549 -0.67 -8.67 -17.20
N GLN A 550 -1.88 -9.21 -17.39
CA GLN A 550 -2.27 -10.55 -16.91
C GLN A 550 -2.25 -11.61 -18.03
N GLY A 551 -1.79 -11.26 -19.24
CA GLY A 551 -1.65 -12.18 -20.36
C GLY A 551 -2.38 -11.74 -21.63
N GLN A 552 -2.45 -12.65 -22.62
CA GLN A 552 -3.13 -12.42 -23.88
C GLN A 552 -4.53 -13.04 -23.88
N SER A 553 -5.54 -12.30 -24.36
CA SER A 553 -6.88 -12.84 -24.55
C SER A 553 -7.47 -12.48 -25.92
N SER A 554 -8.25 -13.40 -26.49
CA SER A 554 -9.01 -13.16 -27.72
C SER A 554 -10.32 -12.39 -27.49
N HIS A 555 -10.72 -12.27 -26.23
CA HIS A 555 -11.91 -11.56 -25.79
C HIS A 555 -11.58 -10.48 -24.78
N SER A 556 -12.49 -9.52 -24.65
CA SER A 556 -12.53 -8.63 -23.49
C SER A 556 -13.97 -8.60 -23.02
N ILE A 557 -14.23 -9.21 -21.87
CA ILE A 557 -15.55 -9.25 -21.25
C ILE A 557 -15.74 -7.94 -20.47
N TRP A 558 -16.89 -7.31 -20.61
CA TRP A 558 -17.17 -6.03 -19.95
C TRP A 558 -18.41 -6.06 -19.06
N ASP A 559 -19.48 -6.77 -19.45
CA ASP A 559 -20.71 -6.78 -18.67
C ASP A 559 -21.62 -8.00 -18.96
N MET A 560 -22.58 -8.25 -18.08
CA MET A 560 -23.57 -9.33 -18.14
C MET A 560 -24.96 -8.82 -17.72
N ASP A 561 -26.03 -9.30 -18.37
CA ASP A 561 -27.40 -8.95 -17.96
C ASP A 561 -27.81 -9.57 -16.62
N ASP A 562 -28.88 -9.06 -16.00
CA ASP A 562 -29.29 -9.46 -14.64
C ASP A 562 -29.56 -10.97 -14.52
N ASP A 563 -30.10 -11.57 -15.58
CA ASP A 563 -30.44 -12.99 -15.67
C ASP A 563 -29.23 -13.88 -16.04
N GLY A 564 -28.10 -13.30 -16.44
CA GLY A 564 -26.93 -14.03 -16.92
C GLY A 564 -27.22 -14.87 -18.17
N LYS A 565 -27.96 -14.30 -19.11
CA LYS A 565 -28.28 -14.85 -20.44
C LYS A 565 -27.41 -14.24 -21.53
N LEU A 566 -27.08 -12.95 -21.42
CA LEU A 566 -26.33 -12.20 -22.41
C LEU A 566 -25.07 -11.62 -21.78
N ILE A 567 -23.97 -11.71 -22.51
CA ILE A 567 -22.67 -11.16 -22.11
C ILE A 567 -22.23 -10.23 -23.23
N VAL A 568 -21.72 -9.05 -22.88
CA VAL A 568 -21.22 -8.10 -23.86
C VAL A 568 -19.74 -7.86 -23.71
N GLY A 569 -19.11 -7.52 -24.83
CA GLY A 569 -17.72 -7.14 -24.83
C GLY A 569 -17.12 -6.96 -26.21
N THR A 570 -15.88 -7.43 -26.38
CA THR A 570 -15.11 -7.26 -27.62
C THR A 570 -14.60 -8.58 -28.16
N THR A 571 -14.82 -8.83 -29.45
CA THR A 571 -14.06 -9.83 -30.23
C THR A 571 -12.97 -9.15 -31.05
N ARG A 572 -11.81 -9.81 -31.16
CA ARG A 572 -10.68 -9.35 -31.96
C ARG A 572 -10.74 -9.92 -33.37
N PHE A 573 -10.60 -9.09 -34.39
CA PHE A 573 -10.55 -9.49 -35.81
C PHE A 573 -9.23 -9.09 -36.47
N PRO A 574 -8.74 -9.81 -37.48
CA PRO A 574 -7.48 -9.48 -38.16
C PRO A 574 -7.47 -8.10 -38.81
N TYR A 575 -6.35 -7.38 -38.73
CA TYR A 575 -6.18 -6.09 -39.42
C TYR A 575 -6.25 -6.18 -40.94
N ASP A 576 -6.06 -7.35 -41.54
CA ASP A 576 -6.11 -7.55 -42.99
C ASP A 576 -7.53 -7.90 -43.48
N GLY A 577 -8.50 -8.10 -42.58
CA GLY A 577 -9.88 -8.49 -42.89
C GLY A 577 -10.05 -9.97 -43.24
N SER A 578 -9.05 -10.80 -42.96
CA SER A 578 -9.19 -12.25 -43.02
C SER A 578 -10.02 -12.81 -41.84
N ASN A 579 -10.28 -14.12 -41.84
CA ASN A 579 -11.07 -14.78 -40.79
C ASN A 579 -10.24 -15.24 -39.58
N ARG A 580 -8.91 -15.20 -39.66
CA ARG A 580 -7.98 -15.64 -38.59
C ARG A 580 -6.70 -14.82 -38.66
N CYS A 581 -6.14 -14.45 -37.51
CA CYS A 581 -4.85 -13.78 -37.49
C CYS A 581 -3.74 -14.76 -37.90
N ALA A 582 -2.75 -14.25 -38.64
CA ALA A 582 -1.58 -15.03 -39.02
C ALA A 582 -0.72 -15.36 -37.78
N GLU A 583 0.07 -16.43 -37.87
CA GLU A 583 1.00 -16.81 -36.81
C GLU A 583 1.97 -15.66 -36.49
N GLY A 584 2.12 -15.34 -35.20
CA GLY A 584 2.93 -14.20 -34.74
C GLY A 584 2.27 -12.81 -34.91
N GLU A 585 1.06 -12.74 -35.49
CA GLU A 585 0.36 -11.48 -35.78
C GLU A 585 -0.93 -11.32 -34.95
N ALA A 586 -1.10 -12.10 -33.87
CA ALA A 586 -2.29 -12.09 -33.02
C ALA A 586 -2.62 -10.70 -32.46
N ALA A 587 -1.60 -9.92 -32.09
CA ALA A 587 -1.73 -8.55 -31.59
C ALA A 587 -2.09 -7.52 -32.67
N ARG A 588 -1.95 -7.87 -33.97
CA ARG A 588 -2.46 -7.06 -35.07
C ARG A 588 -3.93 -7.41 -35.29
N SER A 589 -4.77 -7.00 -34.34
CA SER A 589 -6.23 -7.15 -34.39
C SER A 589 -7.04 -5.88 -34.07
N VAL A 590 -8.20 -5.72 -34.72
CA VAL A 590 -9.18 -4.65 -34.48
C VAL A 590 -10.30 -5.19 -33.58
N GLY A 591 -10.72 -4.39 -32.59
CA GLY A 591 -11.83 -4.74 -31.71
C GLY A 591 -13.19 -4.45 -32.35
N MET A 592 -14.10 -5.42 -32.29
CA MET A 592 -15.50 -5.28 -32.68
C MET A 592 -16.43 -5.57 -31.48
N PRO A 593 -17.55 -4.84 -31.35
CA PRO A 593 -18.52 -5.05 -30.29
C PRO A 593 -19.27 -6.37 -30.52
N THR A 594 -19.28 -7.23 -29.50
CA THR A 594 -19.85 -8.57 -29.58
C THR A 594 -20.76 -8.83 -28.39
N VAL A 595 -21.84 -9.57 -28.66
CA VAL A 595 -22.69 -10.18 -27.64
C VAL A 595 -22.57 -11.71 -27.71
N TRP A 596 -22.56 -12.36 -26.55
CA TRP A 596 -22.61 -13.81 -26.42
C TRP A 596 -23.89 -14.25 -25.70
N ASP A 597 -24.47 -15.35 -26.17
CA ASP A 597 -25.49 -16.08 -25.42
C ASP A 597 -24.79 -17.00 -24.42
N ALA A 598 -24.99 -16.75 -23.13
CA ALA A 598 -24.30 -17.43 -22.04
C ALA A 598 -24.67 -18.93 -21.91
N ASN A 599 -25.81 -19.36 -22.47
CA ASN A 599 -26.28 -20.74 -22.37
C ASN A 599 -25.74 -21.62 -23.51
N THR A 600 -25.60 -21.04 -24.70
CA THR A 600 -25.14 -21.73 -25.92
C THR A 600 -23.67 -21.45 -26.23
N GLY A 601 -23.11 -20.39 -25.66
CA GLY A 601 -21.77 -19.87 -25.93
C GLY A 601 -21.66 -19.11 -27.24
N LYS A 602 -22.72 -18.99 -28.05
CA LYS A 602 -22.64 -18.43 -29.41
C LYS A 602 -22.40 -16.93 -29.40
N ALA A 603 -21.53 -16.48 -30.30
CA ALA A 603 -21.16 -15.08 -30.47
C ALA A 603 -21.94 -14.42 -31.61
N SER A 604 -22.21 -13.12 -31.49
CA SER A 604 -22.76 -12.30 -32.58
C SER A 604 -22.19 -10.89 -32.49
N VAL A 605 -21.63 -10.40 -33.62
CA VAL A 605 -21.19 -9.00 -33.72
C VAL A 605 -22.42 -8.10 -33.74
N LEU A 606 -22.37 -7.01 -32.98
CA LEU A 606 -23.48 -6.08 -32.90
C LEU A 606 -23.63 -5.29 -34.22
N PRO A 607 -24.87 -5.12 -34.72
CA PRO A 607 -25.14 -4.52 -36.03
C PRO A 607 -24.78 -3.03 -36.06
N GLY A 608 -24.72 -2.44 -37.26
CA GLY A 608 -24.34 -1.03 -37.43
C GLY A 608 -22.84 -0.75 -37.28
N THR A 609 -22.01 -1.77 -37.06
CA THR A 609 -20.55 -1.67 -37.12
C THR A 609 -19.98 -2.52 -38.25
N GLN A 610 -19.10 -1.93 -39.07
CA GLN A 610 -18.53 -2.60 -40.24
C GLN A 610 -17.03 -2.38 -40.32
N MET A 611 -16.25 -3.44 -40.55
CA MET A 611 -14.83 -3.29 -40.89
C MET A 611 -14.68 -2.71 -42.30
N VAL A 612 -13.93 -1.63 -42.39
CA VAL A 612 -13.62 -0.93 -43.64
C VAL A 612 -12.12 -0.71 -43.77
N ASP A 613 -11.63 -0.50 -44.99
CA ASP A 613 -10.23 -0.12 -45.19
C ASP A 613 -9.94 1.22 -44.55
N ARG A 614 -8.78 1.31 -43.90
CA ARG A 614 -8.30 2.55 -43.28
C ARG A 614 -8.22 3.68 -44.29
N SER A 615 -8.61 4.86 -43.82
CA SER A 615 -8.47 6.11 -44.58
C SER A 615 -7.01 6.49 -44.86
N TYR A 616 -6.06 6.00 -44.05
CA TYR A 616 -4.62 6.19 -44.23
C TYR A 616 -3.83 4.99 -43.71
N GLY A 617 -2.79 4.58 -44.45
CA GLY A 617 -1.97 3.41 -44.12
C GLY A 617 -2.59 2.07 -44.56
N SER A 618 -2.07 0.97 -44.03
CA SER A 618 -2.61 -0.38 -44.26
C SER A 618 -3.45 -0.86 -43.07
N GLY A 619 -4.46 -1.67 -43.36
CA GLY A 619 -5.28 -2.37 -42.37
C GLY A 619 -6.74 -1.93 -42.32
N LYS A 620 -7.49 -2.47 -41.35
CA LYS A 620 -8.91 -2.16 -41.12
C LYS A 620 -9.13 -1.13 -40.01
N GLU A 621 -10.26 -0.45 -40.10
CA GLU A 621 -10.88 0.37 -39.06
C GLU A 621 -12.39 0.07 -39.03
N ILE A 622 -13.11 0.61 -38.05
CA ILE A 622 -14.55 0.39 -37.90
C ILE A 622 -15.31 1.61 -38.42
N ALA A 623 -16.23 1.37 -39.35
CA ALA A 623 -17.26 2.30 -39.76
C ALA A 623 -18.50 2.12 -38.89
N ILE A 624 -19.04 3.24 -38.42
CA ILE A 624 -20.34 3.33 -37.74
C ILE A 624 -21.40 3.65 -38.80
N MET A 625 -22.42 2.81 -38.90
CA MET A 625 -23.37 2.79 -40.02
C MET A 625 -24.81 3.03 -39.54
N ASN A 626 -25.58 3.81 -40.28
CA ASN A 626 -27.04 3.88 -40.19
C ASN A 626 -27.64 3.32 -41.48
N GLY A 627 -28.09 2.06 -41.44
CA GLY A 627 -28.40 1.31 -42.66
C GLY A 627 -27.17 1.23 -43.57
N ASP A 628 -27.28 1.76 -44.79
CA ASP A 628 -26.19 1.80 -45.76
C ASP A 628 -25.32 3.09 -45.67
N GLU A 629 -25.70 4.05 -44.82
CA GLU A 629 -24.99 5.33 -44.69
C GLU A 629 -23.90 5.26 -43.61
N GLN A 630 -22.68 5.64 -43.98
CA GLN A 630 -21.56 5.73 -43.05
C GLN A 630 -21.60 7.06 -42.29
N ILE A 631 -21.82 7.01 -40.97
CA ILE A 631 -21.86 8.18 -40.09
C ILE A 631 -20.44 8.69 -39.82
N ARG A 632 -19.57 7.81 -39.29
CA ARG A 632 -18.17 8.13 -38.96
C ARG A 632 -17.29 6.89 -38.88
N ARG A 633 -15.98 7.10 -38.73
CA ARG A 633 -14.96 6.06 -38.63
C ARG A 633 -14.22 6.13 -37.30
N THR A 634 -13.84 4.97 -36.77
CA THR A 634 -13.13 4.80 -35.50
C THR A 634 -12.10 3.68 -35.63
N ALA A 635 -11.00 3.74 -34.89
CA ALA A 635 -9.96 2.73 -34.96
C ALA A 635 -10.44 1.38 -34.41
N TRP A 636 -11.33 1.41 -33.41
CA TRP A 636 -12.00 0.24 -32.83
C TRP A 636 -13.33 0.64 -32.19
N ALA A 637 -14.18 -0.36 -31.96
CA ALA A 637 -15.43 -0.23 -31.23
C ALA A 637 -15.60 -1.42 -30.27
N ARG A 638 -16.25 -1.21 -29.12
CA ARG A 638 -16.57 -2.27 -28.16
C ARG A 638 -17.94 -2.06 -27.53
N ALA A 639 -18.55 -3.13 -27.04
CA ALA A 639 -19.69 -3.05 -26.14
C ALA A 639 -19.16 -3.06 -24.69
N ASP A 640 -19.67 -2.13 -23.89
CA ASP A 640 -19.19 -1.84 -22.53
C ASP A 640 -20.18 -2.28 -21.45
N ARG A 641 -21.47 -1.99 -21.65
CA ARG A 641 -22.52 -2.26 -20.64
C ARG A 641 -23.79 -2.81 -21.29
N ILE A 642 -24.56 -3.56 -20.53
CA ILE A 642 -25.87 -4.09 -20.93
C ILE A 642 -26.91 -3.83 -19.83
N SER A 643 -28.14 -3.46 -20.20
CA SER A 643 -29.22 -3.28 -19.24
C SER A 643 -29.62 -4.61 -18.59
N GLY A 644 -30.19 -4.55 -17.38
CA GLY A 644 -30.63 -5.74 -16.65
C GLY A 644 -31.58 -6.63 -17.46
N ASN A 645 -32.47 -6.03 -18.26
CA ASN A 645 -33.38 -6.75 -19.15
C ASN A 645 -32.75 -7.22 -20.50
N GLY A 646 -31.49 -6.87 -20.76
CA GLY A 646 -30.74 -7.28 -21.95
C GLY A 646 -31.10 -6.54 -23.26
N GLU A 647 -32.00 -5.57 -23.23
CA GLU A 647 -32.52 -4.89 -24.44
C GLU A 647 -31.67 -3.71 -24.90
N THR A 648 -30.91 -3.08 -24.01
CA THR A 648 -30.08 -1.91 -24.30
C THR A 648 -28.62 -2.20 -23.97
N ILE A 649 -27.74 -1.93 -24.93
CA ILE A 649 -26.30 -2.10 -24.81
C ILE A 649 -25.65 -0.75 -25.10
N THR A 650 -24.68 -0.33 -24.31
CA THR A 650 -23.86 0.84 -24.62
C THR A 650 -22.44 0.41 -24.95
N GLY A 651 -21.74 1.22 -25.72
CA GLY A 651 -20.38 0.95 -26.14
C GLY A 651 -19.57 2.21 -26.39
N SER A 652 -18.27 2.01 -26.54
CA SER A 652 -17.30 3.07 -26.76
C SER A 652 -16.47 2.82 -28.00
N THR A 653 -15.96 3.91 -28.54
CA THR A 653 -15.20 3.98 -29.78
C THR A 653 -13.98 4.86 -29.52
N ASN A 654 -12.78 4.35 -29.84
CA ASN A 654 -11.49 4.96 -29.50
C ASN A 654 -11.29 5.30 -28.00
N GLY A 655 -12.11 4.75 -27.11
CA GLY A 655 -12.01 4.96 -25.66
C GLY A 655 -12.48 6.35 -25.20
N PHE A 656 -13.20 7.09 -26.05
CA PHE A 656 -13.67 8.43 -25.73
C PHE A 656 -15.10 8.69 -26.19
N THR A 657 -15.48 8.29 -27.41
CA THR A 657 -16.81 8.57 -27.96
C THR A 657 -17.75 7.39 -27.77
N GLN A 658 -19.05 7.62 -27.54
CA GLN A 658 -20.01 6.55 -27.29
C GLN A 658 -20.93 6.21 -28.46
N ILE A 659 -21.44 4.99 -28.40
CA ILE A 659 -22.50 4.41 -29.23
C ILE A 659 -23.43 3.57 -28.33
N ALA A 660 -24.64 3.28 -28.80
CA ALA A 660 -25.57 2.40 -28.11
C ALA A 660 -26.32 1.51 -29.10
N TRP A 661 -26.90 0.43 -28.61
CA TRP A 661 -27.86 -0.43 -29.31
C TRP A 661 -29.12 -0.53 -28.46
N VAL A 662 -30.24 -0.07 -28.99
CA VAL A 662 -31.55 -0.16 -28.33
C VAL A 662 -32.40 -1.12 -29.13
N ASN A 663 -32.80 -2.25 -28.54
CA ASN A 663 -33.51 -3.32 -29.24
C ASN A 663 -32.78 -3.81 -30.50
N GLY A 664 -31.44 -3.81 -30.45
CA GLY A 664 -30.58 -4.21 -31.57
C GLY A 664 -30.36 -3.14 -32.65
N GLU A 665 -30.94 -1.94 -32.53
CA GLU A 665 -30.71 -0.83 -33.45
C GLU A 665 -29.62 0.11 -32.92
N LEU A 666 -28.60 0.40 -33.75
CA LEU A 666 -27.48 1.26 -33.38
C LEU A 666 -27.89 2.74 -33.35
N VAL A 667 -27.48 3.44 -32.28
CA VAL A 667 -27.53 4.90 -32.13
C VAL A 667 -26.11 5.43 -31.88
N ASP A 668 -25.64 6.38 -32.69
CA ASP A 668 -24.35 7.06 -32.47
C ASP A 668 -24.52 8.22 -31.49
N THR A 669 -24.62 7.88 -30.20
CA THR A 669 -24.91 8.80 -29.10
C THR A 669 -23.90 9.94 -28.98
N TYR A 670 -22.65 9.73 -29.44
CA TYR A 670 -21.69 10.83 -29.56
C TYR A 670 -22.12 11.90 -30.57
N THR A 671 -22.47 11.49 -31.79
CA THR A 671 -22.87 12.43 -32.84
C THR A 671 -24.20 13.12 -32.52
N GLU A 672 -25.14 12.38 -31.92
CA GLU A 672 -26.47 12.92 -31.59
C GLU A 672 -26.49 13.80 -30.34
N PHE A 673 -25.81 13.37 -29.27
CA PHE A 673 -25.96 13.97 -27.93
C PHE A 673 -24.66 14.49 -27.32
N GLY A 674 -23.52 14.24 -27.97
CA GLY A 674 -22.19 14.54 -27.45
C GLY A 674 -21.73 13.56 -26.37
N ALA A 675 -22.26 12.34 -26.35
CA ALA A 675 -21.95 11.32 -25.33
C ALA A 675 -20.49 10.84 -25.38
N ILE A 676 -19.80 10.92 -24.24
CA ILE A 676 -18.37 10.59 -24.09
C ILE A 676 -18.12 9.69 -22.87
N ASP A 677 -16.90 9.16 -22.80
CA ASP A 677 -16.37 8.35 -21.71
C ASP A 677 -17.20 7.07 -21.50
N ASN A 678 -17.71 6.88 -20.28
CA ASN A 678 -18.51 5.73 -19.86
C ASN A 678 -19.99 6.08 -19.70
N SER A 679 -20.84 5.06 -19.67
CA SER A 679 -22.28 5.18 -19.50
C SER A 679 -22.80 4.19 -18.48
N VAL A 680 -23.95 4.52 -17.90
CA VAL A 680 -24.72 3.67 -16.98
C VAL A 680 -26.16 3.60 -17.49
N ILE A 681 -26.82 2.47 -17.27
CA ILE A 681 -28.12 2.15 -17.89
C ILE A 681 -29.12 1.73 -16.81
N SER A 682 -30.37 2.16 -16.90
CA SER A 682 -31.43 1.67 -16.02
C SER A 682 -31.72 0.19 -16.27
N GLU A 683 -32.23 -0.52 -15.27
CA GLU A 683 -32.50 -1.97 -15.34
C GLU A 683 -33.33 -2.35 -16.58
N ASN A 684 -34.35 -1.54 -16.89
CA ASN A 684 -35.23 -1.72 -18.03
C ASN A 684 -34.69 -1.20 -19.38
N GLY A 685 -33.45 -0.69 -19.43
CA GLY A 685 -32.83 -0.15 -20.64
C GLY A 685 -33.37 1.19 -21.13
N ARG A 686 -34.33 1.82 -20.44
CA ARG A 686 -34.95 3.06 -20.92
C ARG A 686 -34.07 4.29 -20.76
N TYR A 687 -33.32 4.39 -19.67
CA TYR A 687 -32.54 5.58 -19.36
C TYR A 687 -31.05 5.25 -19.43
N VAL A 688 -30.29 6.06 -20.16
CA VAL A 688 -28.84 5.94 -20.27
C VAL A 688 -28.21 7.24 -19.82
N ALA A 689 -27.37 7.22 -18.79
CA ALA A 689 -26.61 8.39 -18.36
C ALA A 689 -25.17 8.33 -18.86
N PHE A 690 -24.64 9.47 -19.29
CA PHE A 690 -23.28 9.60 -19.84
C PHE A 690 -22.71 11.01 -19.64
N GLY A 691 -21.38 11.09 -19.60
CA GLY A 691 -20.67 12.37 -19.73
C GLY A 691 -20.93 12.99 -21.11
N ALA A 692 -21.05 14.31 -21.20
CA ALA A 692 -21.44 14.99 -22.43
C ALA A 692 -20.49 16.12 -22.82
N ILE A 693 -20.37 16.35 -24.13
CA ILE A 693 -19.69 17.51 -24.72
C ILE A 693 -20.69 18.34 -25.53
N GLU A 694 -20.64 19.65 -25.37
CA GLU A 694 -21.36 20.62 -26.20
C GLU A 694 -20.38 21.70 -26.68
N ASN A 695 -20.40 22.02 -27.99
CA ASN A 695 -19.51 23.03 -28.57
C ASN A 695 -18.01 22.81 -28.25
N ARG A 696 -17.56 21.54 -28.24
CA ARG A 696 -16.20 21.12 -27.89
C ARG A 696 -15.79 21.40 -26.44
N ARG A 697 -16.75 21.58 -25.53
CA ARG A 697 -16.52 21.76 -24.10
C ARG A 697 -17.30 20.72 -23.31
N PRO A 698 -16.77 20.23 -22.18
CA PRO A 698 -17.53 19.33 -21.33
C PRO A 698 -18.79 20.05 -20.78
N ALA A 699 -19.90 19.34 -20.79
CA ALA A 699 -21.25 19.83 -20.51
C ALA A 699 -21.91 19.08 -19.35
N GLY A 700 -21.09 18.43 -18.50
CA GLY A 700 -21.55 17.61 -17.39
C GLY A 700 -22.18 16.30 -17.86
N VAL A 701 -23.05 15.74 -17.04
CA VAL A 701 -23.74 14.47 -17.29
C VAL A 701 -25.16 14.71 -17.80
N LYS A 702 -25.57 13.90 -18.78
CA LYS A 702 -26.93 13.85 -19.32
C LYS A 702 -27.53 12.47 -19.12
N VAL A 703 -28.86 12.43 -19.01
CA VAL A 703 -29.66 11.21 -19.07
C VAL A 703 -30.47 11.24 -20.37
N TRP A 704 -30.31 10.22 -21.20
CA TRP A 704 -31.06 9.98 -22.43
C TRP A 704 -32.20 9.01 -22.17
N ASP A 705 -33.42 9.38 -22.57
CA ASP A 705 -34.58 8.49 -22.60
C ASP A 705 -34.67 7.85 -24.00
N THR A 706 -34.37 6.56 -24.08
CA THR A 706 -34.31 5.80 -25.34
C THR A 706 -35.66 5.67 -26.03
N VAL A 707 -36.77 5.87 -25.31
CA VAL A 707 -38.13 5.77 -25.86
C VAL A 707 -38.58 7.11 -26.45
N THR A 708 -38.35 8.21 -25.75
CA THR A 708 -38.76 9.54 -26.23
C THR A 708 -37.69 10.20 -27.11
N ASN A 709 -36.48 9.65 -27.12
CA ASN A 709 -35.29 10.18 -27.75
C ASN A 709 -34.95 11.62 -27.31
N THR A 710 -35.12 11.90 -26.02
CA THR A 710 -34.83 13.21 -25.42
C THR A 710 -33.74 13.09 -24.37
N THR A 711 -33.02 14.19 -24.12
CA THR A 711 -31.97 14.24 -23.08
C THR A 711 -32.30 15.27 -22.01
N GLN A 712 -32.00 14.92 -20.76
CA GLN A 712 -32.07 15.80 -19.60
C GLN A 712 -30.66 16.00 -19.03
N LYS A 713 -30.28 17.25 -18.75
CA LYS A 713 -29.03 17.55 -18.04
C LYS A 713 -29.22 17.33 -16.54
N ILE A 714 -28.30 16.59 -15.92
CA ILE A 714 -28.26 16.40 -14.45
C ILE A 714 -27.06 17.09 -13.81
N GLY A 715 -26.32 17.90 -14.58
CA GLY A 715 -25.23 18.74 -14.08
C GLY A 715 -23.91 17.99 -13.93
N SER A 716 -23.04 18.51 -13.08
CA SER A 716 -21.73 17.96 -12.74
C SER A 716 -21.31 18.45 -11.35
N LEU A 717 -20.14 18.02 -10.89
CA LEU A 717 -19.41 18.71 -9.82
C LEU A 717 -19.10 20.17 -10.21
N ARG A 718 -18.66 20.97 -9.25
CA ARG A 718 -18.33 22.38 -9.44
C ARG A 718 -16.83 22.64 -9.28
N TRP A 719 -16.25 23.35 -10.25
CA TRP A 719 -14.90 23.94 -10.12
C TRP A 719 -14.76 24.77 -8.84
N CYS A 720 -13.61 24.66 -8.19
CA CYS A 720 -13.21 25.38 -6.98
C CYS A 720 -14.01 25.06 -5.70
N ASP A 721 -15.22 24.52 -5.84
CA ASP A 721 -16.01 23.99 -4.72
C ASP A 721 -15.68 22.51 -4.46
N ASN A 722 -15.66 21.69 -5.52
CA ASN A 722 -15.43 20.24 -5.42
C ASN A 722 -14.14 19.77 -6.09
N ILE A 723 -13.70 20.47 -7.14
CA ILE A 723 -12.56 20.05 -7.97
C ILE A 723 -11.69 21.24 -8.36
N PRO A 724 -10.35 21.17 -8.23
CA PRO A 724 -9.48 22.27 -8.61
C PRO A 724 -9.48 22.49 -10.13
N ALA A 725 -9.39 23.76 -10.54
CA ALA A 725 -9.36 24.15 -11.94
C ALA A 725 -7.91 24.31 -12.42
N ILE A 726 -7.23 23.19 -12.66
CA ILE A 726 -5.81 23.18 -13.05
C ILE A 726 -5.67 23.17 -14.57
N SER A 727 -4.93 24.14 -15.11
CA SER A 727 -4.56 24.19 -16.52
C SER A 727 -3.15 24.78 -16.66
N PHE A 728 -2.29 24.14 -17.46
CA PHE A 728 -0.87 24.51 -17.63
C PHE A 728 -0.14 24.74 -16.29
N TRP A 729 -0.27 23.81 -15.34
CA TRP A 729 0.34 23.88 -14.00
C TRP A 729 -0.13 25.05 -13.12
N THR A 730 -1.15 25.79 -13.55
CA THR A 730 -1.76 26.87 -12.78
C THR A 730 -3.12 26.41 -12.27
N ASN A 731 -3.33 26.47 -10.96
CA ASN A 731 -4.65 26.32 -10.36
C ASN A 731 -5.37 27.68 -10.39
N TYR A 732 -6.42 27.78 -11.19
CA TYR A 732 -7.18 29.03 -11.33
C TYR A 732 -8.03 29.33 -10.10
N CYS A 733 -8.34 28.33 -9.27
CA CYS A 733 -9.03 28.55 -8.01
C CYS A 733 -8.18 29.39 -7.04
N ASP A 734 -6.86 29.17 -7.00
CA ASP A 734 -5.92 29.94 -6.17
C ASP A 734 -5.76 31.39 -6.63
N LEU A 735 -6.22 31.70 -7.86
CA LEU A 735 -6.26 33.06 -8.39
C LEU A 735 -7.58 33.78 -8.09
N GLY A 736 -8.48 33.15 -7.33
CA GLY A 736 -9.76 33.72 -6.90
C GLY A 736 -10.89 33.62 -7.93
N TYR A 737 -10.76 32.80 -8.97
CA TYR A 737 -11.86 32.55 -9.91
C TYR A 737 -12.93 31.68 -9.28
N SER A 738 -14.20 32.04 -9.50
CA SER A 738 -15.36 31.24 -9.16
C SER A 738 -15.70 30.19 -10.24
N HIS A 739 -16.56 29.24 -9.88
CA HIS A 739 -17.11 28.26 -10.82
C HIS A 739 -17.72 28.93 -12.06
N GLU A 740 -18.60 29.90 -11.85
CA GLU A 740 -19.34 30.58 -12.91
C GLU A 740 -18.38 31.31 -13.87
N GLU A 741 -17.38 32.01 -13.34
CA GLU A 741 -16.36 32.70 -14.15
C GLU A 741 -15.54 31.71 -15.00
N LEU A 742 -15.17 30.56 -14.45
CA LEU A 742 -14.42 29.54 -15.19
C LEU A 742 -15.25 28.92 -16.31
N VAL A 743 -16.53 28.65 -16.06
CA VAL A 743 -17.46 28.16 -17.09
C VAL A 743 -17.58 29.19 -18.22
N GLU A 744 -17.70 30.48 -17.89
CA GLU A 744 -17.76 31.58 -18.86
C GLU A 744 -16.46 31.75 -19.66
N LEU A 745 -15.29 31.63 -19.00
CA LEU A 745 -13.97 31.62 -19.63
C LEU A 745 -13.74 30.42 -20.55
N GLY A 746 -14.61 29.42 -20.47
CA GLY A 746 -14.67 28.32 -21.42
C GLY A 746 -14.03 27.03 -20.96
N PHE A 747 -13.82 26.85 -19.65
CA PHE A 747 -13.50 25.55 -19.07
C PHE A 747 -14.62 24.53 -19.30
N GLY A 748 -15.87 25.00 -19.45
CA GLY A 748 -17.04 24.11 -19.39
C GLY A 748 -17.29 23.63 -17.97
N LEU A 749 -18.21 22.68 -17.80
CA LEU A 749 -18.40 22.00 -16.52
C LEU A 749 -17.27 20.97 -16.29
N PRO A 750 -16.94 20.59 -15.05
CA PRO A 750 -16.10 19.43 -14.79
C PRO A 750 -16.60 18.21 -15.55
N SER A 751 -15.69 17.44 -16.15
CA SER A 751 -16.05 16.16 -16.77
C SER A 751 -16.15 15.11 -15.66
N VAL A 752 -17.31 14.47 -15.55
CA VAL A 752 -17.54 13.34 -14.65
C VAL A 752 -17.72 12.11 -15.52
N MET A 753 -16.78 11.17 -15.41
CA MET A 753 -16.91 9.82 -15.95
C MET A 753 -17.84 9.04 -15.02
N VAL A 754 -19.03 8.68 -15.49
CA VAL A 754 -19.95 7.82 -14.71
C VAL A 754 -19.39 6.40 -14.60
N LEU A 755 -19.54 5.77 -13.43
CA LEU A 755 -18.94 4.47 -13.13
C LEU A 755 -20.02 3.39 -12.99
N ASP A 756 -20.99 3.60 -12.10
CA ASP A 756 -22.13 2.70 -11.90
C ASP A 756 -23.39 3.46 -11.43
N ALA A 757 -24.55 2.80 -11.45
CA ALA A 757 -25.83 3.33 -11.02
C ALA A 757 -26.73 2.26 -10.40
N ASN A 758 -27.71 2.72 -9.60
CA ASN A 758 -28.80 1.88 -9.14
C ASN A 758 -29.86 1.70 -10.25
N GLU A 759 -30.83 0.79 -10.07
CA GLU A 759 -31.70 0.33 -11.17
C GLU A 759 -32.51 1.43 -11.88
N ASP A 760 -32.87 2.49 -11.14
CA ASP A 760 -33.70 3.59 -11.64
C ASP A 760 -32.91 4.88 -11.92
N LEU A 761 -31.57 4.84 -11.85
CA LEU A 761 -30.67 5.99 -12.03
C LEU A 761 -30.96 7.15 -11.06
N SER A 762 -31.64 6.88 -9.94
CA SER A 762 -31.79 7.88 -8.87
C SER A 762 -30.50 8.11 -8.10
N MET A 763 -29.55 7.18 -8.19
CA MET A 763 -28.19 7.33 -7.69
C MET A 763 -27.19 6.91 -8.77
N ILE A 764 -26.17 7.75 -9.00
CA ILE A 764 -25.11 7.51 -9.98
C ILE A 764 -23.78 7.83 -9.32
N THR A 765 -22.80 6.94 -9.43
CA THR A 765 -21.43 7.21 -9.02
C THR A 765 -20.57 7.61 -10.22
N GLY A 766 -19.51 8.36 -9.96
CA GLY A 766 -18.62 8.86 -10.99
C GLY A 766 -17.24 9.22 -10.46
N ARG A 767 -16.38 9.62 -11.38
CA ARG A 767 -15.06 10.18 -11.09
C ARG A 767 -14.76 11.36 -12.01
N ALA A 768 -14.19 12.41 -11.44
CA ALA A 768 -13.70 13.57 -12.16
C ALA A 768 -12.18 13.73 -11.97
N GLY A 769 -11.56 14.56 -12.80
CA GLY A 769 -10.13 14.88 -12.70
C GLY A 769 -9.21 13.91 -13.45
N SER A 770 -7.91 14.07 -13.23
CA SER A 770 -6.83 13.35 -13.93
C SER A 770 -5.50 13.54 -13.18
N PRO A 771 -4.49 12.68 -13.38
CA PRO A 771 -3.16 12.88 -12.79
C PRO A 771 -2.51 14.21 -13.19
N LEU A 772 -2.84 14.73 -14.38
CA LEU A 772 -2.34 16.02 -14.88
C LEU A 772 -3.10 17.23 -14.32
N SER A 773 -4.25 17.03 -13.68
CA SER A 773 -5.12 18.08 -13.14
C SER A 773 -5.23 18.03 -11.62
N GLY A 774 -4.19 17.50 -10.94
CA GLY A 774 -4.10 17.47 -9.48
C GLY A 774 -4.73 16.25 -8.82
N GLY A 775 -5.00 15.18 -9.58
CA GLY A 775 -5.56 13.93 -9.08
C GLY A 775 -7.01 13.70 -9.49
N PHE A 776 -7.61 12.65 -8.93
CA PHE A 776 -9.00 12.27 -9.16
C PHE A 776 -9.89 12.66 -7.98
N VAL A 777 -11.16 12.89 -8.26
CA VAL A 777 -12.21 13.19 -7.28
C VAL A 777 -13.37 12.24 -7.51
N GLY A 778 -13.76 11.48 -6.48
CA GLY A 778 -14.96 10.64 -6.52
C GLY A 778 -16.21 11.51 -6.55
N ALA A 779 -17.25 11.07 -7.25
CA ALA A 779 -18.49 11.80 -7.42
C ALA A 779 -19.69 10.89 -7.14
N ILE A 780 -20.71 11.45 -6.49
CA ILE A 780 -21.99 10.79 -6.25
C ILE A 780 -23.12 11.76 -6.60
N TYR A 781 -24.04 11.31 -7.44
CA TYR A 781 -25.27 12.00 -7.76
C TYR A 781 -26.42 11.35 -7.04
N LEU A 782 -27.26 12.16 -6.40
CA LEU A 782 -28.55 11.75 -5.88
C LEU A 782 -29.62 12.60 -6.53
N LYS A 783 -30.64 11.95 -7.10
CA LYS A 783 -31.79 12.64 -7.69
C LYS A 783 -32.40 13.61 -6.69
N ASP A 784 -32.77 14.80 -7.16
CA ASP A 784 -33.34 15.91 -6.38
C ASP A 784 -32.39 16.57 -5.36
N ILE A 785 -31.21 16.01 -5.09
CA ILE A 785 -30.13 16.64 -4.30
C ILE A 785 -29.04 17.22 -5.21
N GLY A 786 -28.55 16.44 -6.18
CA GLY A 786 -27.48 16.82 -7.09
C GLY A 786 -26.19 16.02 -6.90
N TRP A 787 -25.10 16.52 -7.49
CA TRP A 787 -23.76 15.95 -7.39
C TRP A 787 -23.05 16.43 -6.13
N MET A 788 -22.37 15.51 -5.44
CA MET A 788 -21.44 15.77 -4.34
C MET A 788 -20.12 15.05 -4.63
N SER A 789 -19.02 15.57 -4.10
CA SER A 789 -17.76 14.81 -4.08
C SER A 789 -17.85 13.68 -3.06
N SER A 790 -17.03 12.63 -3.21
CA SER A 790 -16.89 11.60 -2.17
C SER A 790 -16.47 12.20 -0.82
N ALA A 791 -15.56 13.18 -0.84
CA ALA A 791 -15.15 13.91 0.35
C ALA A 791 -16.35 14.55 1.07
N GLU A 792 -17.17 15.32 0.35
CA GLU A 792 -18.37 15.96 0.90
C GLU A 792 -19.37 14.93 1.43
N PHE A 793 -19.59 13.85 0.67
CA PHE A 793 -20.53 12.79 1.04
C PHE A 793 -20.15 12.12 2.38
N PHE A 794 -18.88 11.72 2.52
CA PHE A 794 -18.41 11.04 3.73
C PHE A 794 -18.22 11.99 4.91
N ALA A 795 -17.70 13.20 4.68
CA ALA A 795 -17.52 14.22 5.72
C ALA A 795 -18.86 14.55 6.38
N LYS A 796 -19.89 14.89 5.60
CA LYS A 796 -21.22 15.21 6.14
C LYS A 796 -21.87 14.05 6.89
N GLN A 797 -21.53 12.81 6.57
CA GLN A 797 -22.03 11.62 7.26
C GLN A 797 -21.21 11.23 8.50
N GLY A 798 -20.09 11.92 8.74
CA GLY A 798 -19.18 11.65 9.86
C GLY A 798 -18.34 10.39 9.68
N VAL A 799 -18.09 9.95 8.43
CA VAL A 799 -17.30 8.74 8.15
C VAL A 799 -15.81 9.09 8.27
N THR A 800 -15.25 8.86 9.45
CA THR A 800 -13.87 9.19 9.81
C THR A 800 -12.85 8.36 9.04
N GLU A 801 -13.19 7.13 8.68
CA GLU A 801 -12.34 6.22 7.91
C GLU A 801 -12.01 6.74 6.51
N ALA A 802 -12.88 7.57 5.95
CA ALA A 802 -12.65 8.20 4.66
C ALA A 802 -11.64 9.37 4.73
N LYS A 803 -11.24 9.85 5.92
CA LYS A 803 -10.24 10.93 6.07
C LYS A 803 -8.84 10.45 5.69
N GLY A 804 -8.45 9.27 6.16
CA GLY A 804 -7.15 8.67 5.86
C GLY A 804 -7.10 8.01 4.49
N LEU A 805 -8.20 7.37 4.08
CA LEU A 805 -8.26 6.56 2.86
C LEU A 805 -9.46 6.92 1.99
N LEU A 806 -9.53 8.16 1.50
CA LEU A 806 -10.65 8.63 0.68
C LEU A 806 -10.72 7.91 -0.68
N THR A 807 -11.87 7.34 -1.01
CA THR A 807 -12.12 6.79 -2.35
C THR A 807 -12.37 7.89 -3.40
N ASP A 808 -11.77 7.70 -4.58
CA ASP A 808 -12.05 8.48 -5.79
C ASP A 808 -12.77 7.67 -6.89
N ASN A 809 -13.07 6.40 -6.61
CA ASN A 809 -13.53 5.43 -7.60
C ASN A 809 -14.56 4.48 -6.98
N MET A 810 -15.82 4.91 -6.89
CA MET A 810 -16.96 4.08 -6.47
C MET A 810 -17.54 3.38 -7.71
N PHE A 811 -17.13 2.14 -7.95
CA PHE A 811 -17.31 1.46 -9.24
C PHE A 811 -18.37 0.36 -9.26
N GLY A 812 -18.89 -0.05 -8.10
CA GLY A 812 -19.99 -1.01 -7.99
C GLY A 812 -21.07 -0.49 -7.07
N LEU A 813 -22.33 -0.62 -7.46
CA LEU A 813 -23.50 -0.14 -6.73
C LEU A 813 -24.63 -1.17 -6.80
N SER A 814 -25.25 -1.48 -5.66
CA SER A 814 -26.42 -2.36 -5.60
C SER A 814 -27.64 -1.82 -6.33
N ALA A 815 -28.60 -2.69 -6.60
CA ALA A 815 -29.86 -2.37 -7.27
C ALA A 815 -30.63 -1.21 -6.62
N ASP A 816 -30.67 -1.18 -5.30
CA ASP A 816 -31.34 -0.15 -4.50
C ASP A 816 -30.44 1.04 -4.16
N GLY A 817 -29.13 0.90 -4.36
CA GLY A 817 -28.12 1.93 -4.10
C GLY A 817 -27.64 1.99 -2.66
N SER A 818 -27.92 0.96 -1.85
CA SER A 818 -27.53 0.92 -0.44
C SER A 818 -26.17 0.25 -0.17
N GLU A 819 -25.59 -0.45 -1.13
CA GLU A 819 -24.28 -1.10 -0.97
C GLU A 819 -23.38 -0.65 -2.12
N ILE A 820 -22.14 -0.27 -1.81
CA ILE A 820 -21.19 0.28 -2.79
C ILE A 820 -19.85 -0.42 -2.67
N MET A 821 -19.26 -0.80 -3.81
CA MET A 821 -17.87 -1.20 -3.92
C MET A 821 -17.06 -0.05 -4.51
N ALA A 822 -15.97 0.29 -3.82
CA ALA A 822 -15.14 1.43 -4.12
C ALA A 822 -13.65 1.08 -4.06
N GLY A 823 -12.81 2.03 -4.47
CA GLY A 823 -11.36 1.88 -4.45
C GLY A 823 -10.65 3.19 -4.72
N ILE A 824 -9.34 3.13 -4.92
CA ILE A 824 -8.54 4.28 -5.35
C ILE A 824 -8.04 4.01 -6.76
N ALA A 825 -8.22 4.97 -7.66
CA ALA A 825 -7.85 4.85 -9.06
C ALA A 825 -6.36 4.50 -9.21
N GLY A 826 -6.07 3.30 -9.73
CA GLY A 826 -4.70 2.83 -9.96
C GLY A 826 -4.07 2.09 -8.78
N ALA A 827 -4.77 1.95 -7.66
CA ALA A 827 -4.33 1.13 -6.51
C ALA A 827 -5.02 -0.24 -6.51
N VAL A 828 -4.31 -1.27 -6.02
CA VAL A 828 -4.87 -2.61 -5.78
C VAL A 828 -5.50 -2.63 -4.39
N LEU A 829 -6.65 -1.96 -4.27
CA LEU A 829 -7.40 -1.79 -3.03
C LEU A 829 -8.89 -1.73 -3.35
N SER A 830 -9.69 -2.45 -2.58
CA SER A 830 -11.15 -2.35 -2.61
C SER A 830 -11.65 -1.90 -1.25
N ILE A 831 -12.75 -1.16 -1.25
CA ILE A 831 -13.43 -0.66 -0.07
C ILE A 831 -14.90 -1.02 -0.21
N GLU A 832 -15.44 -1.68 0.79
CA GLU A 832 -16.87 -1.89 0.92
C GLU A 832 -17.49 -0.69 1.65
N ILE A 833 -18.63 -0.20 1.15
CA ILE A 833 -19.42 0.84 1.79
C ILE A 833 -20.84 0.31 1.97
N ASP A 834 -21.22 0.05 3.21
CA ASP A 834 -22.60 -0.20 3.59
C ASP A 834 -23.28 1.15 3.83
N ALA A 835 -24.13 1.55 2.90
CA ALA A 835 -24.95 2.74 2.94
C ALA A 835 -26.45 2.37 3.09
N ASN A 836 -26.79 1.28 3.77
CA ASN A 836 -28.20 0.94 4.07
C ASN A 836 -28.91 2.04 4.87
N LYS A 837 -28.14 2.80 5.65
CA LYS A 837 -28.63 3.94 6.40
C LYS A 837 -27.70 5.13 6.27
N ALA A 838 -28.28 6.32 6.26
CA ALA A 838 -27.55 7.58 6.35
C ALA A 838 -28.34 8.59 7.16
N PHE A 839 -27.67 9.66 7.58
CA PHE A 839 -28.24 10.71 8.41
C PHE A 839 -28.67 11.93 7.59
N VAL A 840 -29.74 12.56 8.08
CA VAL A 840 -30.11 13.94 7.74
C VAL A 840 -30.22 14.76 9.01
N CYS A 841 -29.87 16.03 8.92
CA CYS A 841 -30.07 17.01 9.98
C CYS A 841 -31.40 17.72 9.74
N ASP A 842 -32.38 17.45 10.59
CA ASP A 842 -33.72 18.04 10.51
C ASP A 842 -33.93 18.97 11.71
N ASN A 843 -33.86 20.28 11.46
CA ASN A 843 -34.00 21.32 12.47
C ASN A 843 -33.03 21.13 13.66
N GLY A 844 -31.77 20.81 13.37
CA GLY A 844 -30.71 20.59 14.37
C GLY A 844 -30.81 19.26 15.11
N ARG A 845 -31.57 18.28 14.58
CA ARG A 845 -31.66 16.93 15.12
C ARG A 845 -31.30 15.88 14.07
N ASP A 846 -30.44 14.96 14.48
CA ASP A 846 -30.09 13.81 13.65
C ASP A 846 -31.27 12.86 13.46
N ARG A 847 -31.50 12.47 12.21
CA ARG A 847 -32.45 11.43 11.82
C ARG A 847 -31.74 10.42 10.93
N GLU A 848 -31.61 9.19 11.43
CA GLU A 848 -31.15 8.05 10.65
C GLU A 848 -32.28 7.53 9.76
N LEU A 849 -32.04 7.41 8.46
CA LEU A 849 -33.04 7.04 7.45
C LEU A 849 -32.46 6.01 6.47
N SER A 850 -33.33 5.23 5.82
CA SER A 850 -32.88 4.32 4.76
C SER A 850 -32.39 5.10 3.55
N PHE A 851 -31.17 4.82 3.12
CA PHE A 851 -30.54 5.50 1.99
C PHE A 851 -30.67 4.65 0.71
N PRO A 852 -30.80 5.27 -0.49
CA PRO A 852 -30.85 6.72 -0.73
C PRO A 852 -32.25 7.33 -0.62
N LYS A 853 -33.32 6.58 -0.87
CA LYS A 853 -34.66 7.15 -1.16
C LYS A 853 -35.27 7.96 -0.01
N GLN A 854 -35.27 7.46 1.23
CA GLN A 854 -35.88 8.21 2.35
C GLN A 854 -35.05 9.44 2.73
N VAL A 855 -33.74 9.37 2.54
CA VAL A 855 -32.82 10.51 2.74
C VAL A 855 -33.14 11.60 1.71
N VAL A 856 -33.25 11.25 0.43
CA VAL A 856 -33.65 12.18 -0.63
C VAL A 856 -35.01 12.82 -0.36
N ASP A 857 -36.00 12.02 0.07
CA ASP A 857 -37.33 12.53 0.42
C ASP A 857 -37.27 13.53 1.58
N ALA A 858 -36.46 13.26 2.60
CA ALA A 858 -36.30 14.15 3.76
C ALA A 858 -35.57 15.45 3.40
N VAL A 859 -34.52 15.37 2.58
CA VAL A 859 -33.79 16.55 2.09
C VAL A 859 -34.69 17.41 1.21
N SER A 860 -35.47 16.79 0.33
CA SER A 860 -36.48 17.48 -0.49
C SER A 860 -37.57 18.15 0.35
N ALA A 861 -37.82 17.65 1.57
CA ALA A 861 -38.74 18.25 2.54
C ALA A 861 -38.11 19.34 3.42
N GLY A 862 -36.81 19.64 3.25
CA GLY A 862 -36.10 20.73 3.92
C GLY A 862 -35.11 20.30 5.00
N ALA A 863 -34.82 19.00 5.16
CA ALA A 863 -33.68 18.56 5.98
C ALA A 863 -32.35 18.78 5.22
N GLU A 864 -31.24 18.81 5.95
CA GLU A 864 -29.90 18.92 5.36
C GLU A 864 -29.25 17.51 5.31
N PHE A 865 -28.55 17.18 4.23
CA PHE A 865 -27.89 15.87 4.07
C PHE A 865 -26.67 15.78 4.99
N GLY A 866 -26.65 14.83 5.94
CA GLY A 866 -25.57 14.68 6.90
C GLY A 866 -26.03 14.60 8.35
N ARG A 867 -25.09 14.32 9.25
CA ARG A 867 -25.26 14.52 10.68
C ARG A 867 -25.18 16.02 11.00
N CYS A 868 -25.97 16.48 11.96
CA CYS A 868 -25.98 17.89 12.38
C CYS A 868 -24.61 18.37 12.86
N ALA A 869 -23.80 17.51 13.47
CA ALA A 869 -22.45 17.83 13.92
C ALA A 869 -21.47 18.08 12.76
N HIS A 870 -21.75 17.49 11.58
CA HIS A 870 -20.83 17.43 10.45
C HIS A 870 -21.32 18.20 9.22
N ILE A 871 -22.40 18.97 9.34
CA ILE A 871 -23.03 19.61 8.17
C ILE A 871 -22.15 20.67 7.50
N ASN A 872 -21.16 21.18 8.25
CA ASN A 872 -20.22 22.22 7.80
C ASN A 872 -18.81 21.66 7.54
N ASP A 873 -18.64 20.33 7.60
CA ASP A 873 -17.35 19.67 7.38
C ASP A 873 -16.95 19.63 5.90
#